data_AF-A0A5N9I532-F1
#
_entry.id   AF-A0A5N9I532-F1
#
_cell.length_a   1.000
_cell.length_b   1.000
_cell.length_c   1.000
_cell.angle_alpha   90.00
_cell.angle_beta   90.00
_cell.angle_gamma   90.00
#
_symmetry.space_group_name_H-M   'P 1'
#
loop_
_entity.id
_entity.type
_entity.pdbx_description
1 polymer ?
#
loop_
_entity_poly.entity_id
_entity_poly.type
_entity_poly.pdbx_seq_one_letter_code
_entity_poly.pdbx_strand_id
1 'polypeptide(L)'
;MELAMDNRACEVHRNTPNVSVSDSRGLLVRDLVYSRHPDTPQGTEALVTKHSQDARGYLACSADPLLSRAGVVNVVGRYDLPGNAVRWQSVDGGTCLQLTDTAGQPLLRVAHIATPDMAADDYSQAVTQYWHYELQGLPGRLVAMTEQAAGAPLRCAERRVYAGPDLQHQQRNLAGVSILHYDTAGQMKILSVALSGVPSGVSRRLMTEADDIGAQVDWQGEDPSAWDEMLVPQHQGHITLSTLDAMGTPLNHEDAAGHVQRMAYDLAGRLAATWLTLQAGAEQAVVKALNYGAAGQKLSEAHGNGLFTRYRFEARTVRLLGIATVREPELKVLLDLAYTYDPAGNVLRVANAQATRFWRGQKIEAGNQYVYDSLGQLVRASGREMALARHAFITYDHATYSQYTRTYRYDAGGNLMQIRHSGPATGNSYTTDFTVSDRSNRVVLSALTPNPREVEGMFTAGGQQRLLYPGQRLLWTPRGELQQVSPVTREGADDDFEGYRYAGDRQRVLKLTSRETAGARMGQRVVYLPGLELRSTFIGGAQTEALQIVTMGEPGRAQVRVLRWHVGQPAGVENDQWRFSHDDLSGSSLLETDGKGSVISQEEFYPYGGTAIFTGRSATEASYKCLRYSGKERDVSGLYYYGWRYYQPWVGRWLSADPAGIVDGLNLYRMVRNNPTSAVDPDGKNSQDLATEHANPGSHFEAPPRQLVDMIRETFQVRAREMSLVPNERVIQTDQFTLYRGAAQPKRLKIISHGKPVATPATDGQHVERVFTAPANMNFFTENGFMAIVATEPASPNSLESFVKGERPVRERLLRGDNVSNYTLAELAPGKRSSETVKEYERAPFKMKMERMANHNEVDVLLINAPVNVRDVLQSLESRGLHYSSVDNLYCRGARPVRGPRFWRGLVGRLQNWRDGAGPQRAAHR
;
A
#
# COMPACT_ATOMS: atom_id res chain seq x y z
N MET A 1 1.36 -26.54 29.21
CA MET A 1 1.82 -26.62 27.80
C MET A 1 2.04 -25.21 27.23
N GLU A 2 1.14 -24.25 27.46
CA GLU A 2 1.33 -22.81 27.12
C GLU A 2 2.62 -22.21 27.73
N LEU A 3 2.87 -22.41 29.03
CA LEU A 3 4.11 -21.97 29.71
C LEU A 3 5.42 -22.53 29.11
N ALA A 4 5.37 -23.70 28.46
CA ALA A 4 6.56 -24.32 27.85
C ALA A 4 6.82 -23.81 26.42
N MET A 5 5.76 -23.39 25.70
CA MET A 5 5.90 -22.70 24.41
C MET A 5 6.44 -21.28 24.59
N ASP A 6 6.02 -20.59 25.64
CA ASP A 6 6.45 -19.21 25.96
C ASP A 6 7.95 -19.13 26.27
N ASN A 7 8.49 -20.11 27.02
CA ASN A 7 9.93 -20.21 27.28
C ASN A 7 10.77 -20.50 26.02
N ARG A 8 10.27 -21.32 25.08
CA ARG A 8 10.97 -21.61 23.83
C ARG A 8 10.97 -20.42 22.87
N ALA A 9 9.88 -19.66 22.79
CA ALA A 9 9.84 -18.43 22.00
C ALA A 9 10.84 -17.38 22.52
N CYS A 10 10.94 -17.21 23.85
CA CYS A 10 11.95 -16.37 24.48
C CYS A 10 13.40 -16.83 24.18
N GLU A 11 13.64 -18.15 24.06
CA GLU A 11 14.96 -18.68 23.69
C GLU A 11 15.31 -18.43 22.23
N VAL A 12 14.36 -18.45 21.29
CA VAL A 12 14.63 -18.20 19.87
C VAL A 12 15.11 -16.76 19.60
N HIS A 13 14.50 -15.77 20.25
CA HIS A 13 14.82 -14.35 20.01
C HIS A 13 15.92 -13.79 20.92
N ARG A 14 16.46 -14.57 21.86
CA ARG A 14 17.53 -14.11 22.75
C ARG A 14 18.80 -13.80 21.95
N ASN A 15 19.32 -12.59 22.07
CA ASN A 15 20.53 -12.13 21.36
C ASN A 15 20.43 -12.25 19.82
N THR A 16 19.25 -11.95 19.26
CA THR A 16 19.08 -11.83 17.80
C THR A 16 18.68 -10.40 17.40
N PRO A 17 19.50 -9.37 17.68
CA PRO A 17 19.18 -7.99 17.33
C PRO A 17 19.35 -7.73 15.83
N ASN A 18 18.67 -6.70 15.30
CA ASN A 18 19.06 -6.13 14.02
C ASN A 18 20.16 -5.09 14.26
N VAL A 19 21.27 -5.19 13.54
CA VAL A 19 22.43 -4.31 13.73
C VAL A 19 22.81 -3.68 12.40
N SER A 20 22.70 -2.35 12.33
CA SER A 20 23.20 -1.56 11.20
C SER A 20 24.59 -1.03 11.51
N VAL A 21 25.51 -1.17 10.56
CA VAL A 21 26.91 -0.75 10.68
C VAL A 21 27.18 0.33 9.63
N SER A 22 27.66 1.48 10.08
CA SER A 22 28.01 2.61 9.21
C SER A 22 29.51 2.79 9.02
N ASP A 23 29.91 3.39 7.91
CA ASP A 23 31.28 3.87 7.68
C ASP A 23 31.55 5.20 8.43
N SER A 24 32.75 5.76 8.25
CA SER A 24 33.15 7.05 8.85
C SER A 24 32.37 8.26 8.34
N ARG A 25 31.57 8.11 7.28
CA ARG A 25 30.67 9.14 6.74
C ARG A 25 29.24 8.99 7.27
N GLY A 26 28.97 7.99 8.10
CA GLY A 26 27.63 7.66 8.59
C GLY A 26 26.78 6.86 7.60
N LEU A 27 27.36 6.41 6.48
CA LEU A 27 26.64 5.66 5.44
C LEU A 27 26.60 4.17 5.79
N LEU A 28 25.46 3.54 5.58
CA LEU A 28 25.23 2.13 5.89
C LEU A 28 26.10 1.21 5.03
N VAL A 29 26.97 0.40 5.64
CA VAL A 29 27.84 -0.56 4.93
C VAL A 29 27.50 -2.01 5.20
N ARG A 30 26.82 -2.31 6.32
CA ARG A 30 26.32 -3.65 6.62
C ARG A 30 25.01 -3.59 7.40
N ASP A 31 24.09 -4.47 7.06
CA ASP A 31 22.98 -4.86 7.93
C ASP A 31 23.19 -6.31 8.37
N LEU A 32 23.16 -6.52 9.68
CA LEU A 32 23.27 -7.84 10.28
C LEU A 32 21.94 -8.22 10.91
N VAL A 33 21.46 -9.40 10.57
CA VAL A 33 20.37 -10.08 11.25
C VAL A 33 20.85 -11.45 11.71
N TYR A 34 20.29 -11.96 12.81
CA TYR A 34 20.73 -13.23 13.39
C TYR A 34 19.62 -14.25 13.28
N SER A 35 19.84 -15.26 12.45
CA SER A 35 18.90 -16.36 12.21
C SER A 35 19.08 -17.48 13.22
N ARG A 36 17.99 -17.92 13.83
CA ARG A 36 17.90 -19.05 14.74
C ARG A 36 16.59 -19.77 14.49
N HIS A 37 16.69 -21.06 14.17
CA HIS A 37 15.54 -21.92 13.97
C HIS A 37 15.06 -22.50 15.32
N PRO A 38 13.74 -22.57 15.59
CA PRO A 38 13.18 -23.06 16.85
C PRO A 38 13.51 -24.53 17.16
N ASP A 39 13.72 -25.36 16.14
CA ASP A 39 14.11 -26.76 16.32
C ASP A 39 15.63 -26.94 16.57
N THR A 40 16.46 -25.90 16.35
CA THR A 40 17.91 -25.91 16.65
C THR A 40 18.33 -24.64 17.41
N PRO A 41 17.80 -24.40 18.63
CA PRO A 41 17.94 -23.13 19.34
C PRO A 41 19.36 -22.84 19.82
N GLN A 42 20.27 -23.82 19.83
CA GLN A 42 21.68 -23.58 20.16
C GLN A 42 22.46 -22.96 18.98
N GLY A 43 21.99 -23.11 17.75
CA GLY A 43 22.64 -22.59 16.55
C GLY A 43 22.13 -21.20 16.20
N THR A 44 23.03 -20.21 16.08
CA THR A 44 22.68 -18.87 15.60
C THR A 44 23.62 -18.48 14.46
N GLU A 45 23.05 -18.09 13.33
CA GLU A 45 23.80 -17.67 12.15
C GLU A 45 23.70 -16.15 11.99
N ALA A 46 24.84 -15.47 11.86
CA ALA A 46 24.87 -14.06 11.48
C ALA A 46 24.75 -13.94 9.96
N LEU A 47 23.64 -13.35 9.51
CA LEU A 47 23.36 -13.04 8.12
C LEU A 47 23.76 -11.59 7.87
N VAL A 48 24.75 -11.37 7.01
CA VAL A 48 25.33 -10.04 6.76
C VAL A 48 25.02 -9.60 5.33
N THR A 49 24.11 -8.66 5.20
CA THR A 49 23.92 -7.90 3.96
C THR A 49 25.02 -6.85 3.89
N LYS A 50 25.69 -6.73 2.74
CA LYS A 50 26.79 -5.78 2.53
C LYS A 50 26.37 -4.70 1.53
N HIS A 51 26.77 -3.48 1.83
CA HIS A 51 26.58 -2.32 0.97
C HIS A 51 27.93 -1.63 0.74
N SER A 52 28.11 -1.04 -0.44
CA SER A 52 29.20 -0.10 -0.69
C SER A 52 28.67 1.16 -1.34
N GLN A 53 29.28 2.29 -0.99
CA GLN A 53 28.98 3.59 -1.58
C GLN A 53 30.13 4.05 -2.45
N ASP A 54 29.82 4.83 -3.48
CA ASP A 54 30.84 5.51 -4.26
C ASP A 54 31.47 6.68 -3.47
N ALA A 55 32.43 7.37 -4.08
CA ALA A 55 33.12 8.51 -3.47
C ALA A 55 32.18 9.67 -3.10
N ARG A 56 31.01 9.77 -3.76
CA ARG A 56 29.98 10.80 -3.54
C ARG A 56 28.97 10.40 -2.47
N GLY A 57 28.95 9.12 -2.08
CA GLY A 57 28.06 8.58 -1.06
C GLY A 57 26.82 7.87 -1.61
N TYR A 58 26.69 7.72 -2.94
CA TYR A 58 25.57 6.99 -3.54
C TYR A 58 25.82 5.48 -3.50
N LEU A 59 24.74 4.69 -3.41
CA LEU A 59 24.82 3.23 -3.27
C LEU A 59 25.39 2.57 -4.54
N ALA A 60 26.66 2.16 -4.50
CA ALA A 60 27.37 1.57 -5.62
C ALA A 60 27.02 0.09 -5.80
N CYS A 61 27.01 -0.71 -4.72
CA CYS A 61 26.52 -2.08 -4.78
C CYS A 61 25.87 -2.53 -3.47
N SER A 62 25.00 -3.54 -3.55
CA SER A 62 24.51 -4.28 -2.39
C SER A 62 24.48 -5.77 -2.67
N ALA A 63 24.77 -6.58 -1.65
CA ALA A 63 24.74 -8.03 -1.73
C ALA A 63 24.07 -8.61 -0.47
N ASP A 64 23.10 -9.49 -0.67
CA ASP A 64 22.49 -10.28 0.40
C ASP A 64 23.49 -11.31 0.97
N PRO A 65 23.18 -11.93 2.12
CA PRO A 65 24.09 -12.88 2.75
C PRO A 65 24.45 -14.09 1.88
N LEU A 66 23.53 -14.57 1.04
CA LEU A 66 23.75 -15.73 0.17
C LEU A 66 24.73 -15.37 -0.95
N LEU A 67 24.40 -14.34 -1.73
CA LEU A 67 25.20 -13.93 -2.88
C LEU A 67 26.53 -13.32 -2.45
N SER A 68 26.58 -12.61 -1.32
CA SER A 68 27.84 -12.09 -0.79
C SER A 68 28.85 -13.20 -0.46
N ARG A 69 28.39 -14.37 0.01
CA ARG A 69 29.26 -15.54 0.26
C ARG A 69 29.76 -16.17 -1.04
N ALA A 70 28.96 -16.10 -2.09
CA ALA A 70 29.32 -16.54 -3.44
C ALA A 70 30.19 -15.54 -4.21
N GLY A 71 30.45 -14.35 -3.65
CA GLY A 71 31.19 -13.27 -4.34
C GLY A 71 30.36 -12.54 -5.41
N VAL A 72 29.03 -12.68 -5.38
CA VAL A 72 28.08 -12.04 -6.29
C VAL A 72 27.42 -10.85 -5.60
N VAL A 73 27.08 -9.82 -6.37
CA VAL A 73 26.35 -8.63 -5.90
C VAL A 73 24.92 -8.64 -6.45
N ASN A 74 23.92 -8.40 -5.59
CA ASN A 74 22.52 -8.35 -6.01
C ASN A 74 22.24 -7.19 -6.95
N VAL A 75 22.75 -6.01 -6.59
CA VAL A 75 22.51 -4.78 -7.33
C VAL A 75 23.75 -3.92 -7.46
N VAL A 76 23.86 -3.22 -8.59
CA VAL A 76 24.90 -2.23 -8.87
C VAL A 76 24.24 -0.96 -9.42
N GLY A 77 24.49 0.17 -8.76
CA GLY A 77 23.95 1.48 -9.12
C GLY A 77 25.04 2.40 -9.69
N ARG A 78 24.72 3.11 -10.77
CA ARG A 78 25.54 4.21 -11.31
C ARG A 78 24.67 5.45 -11.45
N TYR A 79 25.21 6.57 -10.98
CA TYR A 79 24.46 7.81 -10.83
C TYR A 79 25.16 8.97 -11.53
N ASP A 80 24.36 9.90 -12.02
CA ASP A 80 24.85 11.22 -12.43
C ASP A 80 25.40 12.01 -11.22
N LEU A 81 25.86 13.24 -11.43
CA LEU A 81 26.42 14.06 -10.33
C LEU A 81 25.36 14.40 -9.26
N PRO A 82 24.12 14.81 -9.63
CA PRO A 82 23.04 15.03 -8.67
C PRO A 82 22.53 13.81 -7.90
N GLY A 83 22.86 12.59 -8.34
CA GLY A 83 22.48 11.35 -7.65
C GLY A 83 21.28 10.61 -8.25
N ASN A 84 20.86 10.97 -9.47
CA ASN A 84 19.86 10.21 -10.20
C ASN A 84 20.49 8.93 -10.77
N ALA A 85 19.84 7.79 -10.58
CA ALA A 85 20.32 6.52 -11.11
C ALA A 85 20.19 6.51 -12.64
N VAL A 86 21.32 6.45 -13.34
CA VAL A 86 21.41 6.36 -14.81
C VAL A 86 21.49 4.92 -15.27
N ARG A 87 22.13 4.06 -14.47
CA ARG A 87 22.19 2.61 -14.69
C ARG A 87 21.92 1.90 -13.38
N TRP A 88 21.00 0.95 -13.43
CA TRP A 88 20.65 0.06 -12.35
C TRP A 88 20.73 -1.38 -12.84
N GLN A 89 21.65 -2.14 -12.30
CA GLN A 89 21.82 -3.56 -12.60
C GLN A 89 21.34 -4.39 -11.41
N SER A 90 20.52 -5.40 -11.68
CA SER A 90 20.03 -6.37 -10.71
C SER A 90 20.22 -7.79 -11.23
N VAL A 91 20.69 -8.70 -10.38
CA VAL A 91 20.74 -10.14 -10.72
C VAL A 91 19.35 -10.76 -10.88
N ASP A 92 18.35 -10.19 -10.20
CA ASP A 92 16.97 -10.66 -10.24
C ASP A 92 16.22 -10.02 -11.42
N GLY A 93 16.26 -8.68 -11.51
CA GLY A 93 15.48 -7.86 -12.45
C GLY A 93 16.21 -7.39 -13.72
N GLY A 94 17.45 -7.84 -13.94
CA GLY A 94 18.27 -7.43 -15.08
C GLY A 94 18.82 -6.01 -14.98
N THR A 95 19.35 -5.50 -16.09
CA THR A 95 19.88 -4.13 -16.18
C THR A 95 18.89 -3.18 -16.83
N CYS A 96 18.82 -1.98 -16.26
CA CYS A 96 18.04 -0.86 -16.76
C CYS A 96 18.92 0.39 -16.86
N LEU A 97 18.80 1.10 -17.98
CA LEU A 97 19.34 2.43 -18.21
C LEU A 97 18.17 3.41 -18.21
N GLN A 98 18.34 4.56 -17.58
CA GLN A 98 17.34 5.62 -17.55
C GLN A 98 17.99 6.99 -17.67
N LEU A 99 17.34 7.86 -18.42
CA LEU A 99 17.72 9.26 -18.55
C LEU A 99 16.47 10.13 -18.36
N THR A 100 16.63 11.19 -17.58
CA THR A 100 15.65 12.27 -17.45
C THR A 100 16.15 13.51 -18.16
N ASP A 101 15.23 14.37 -18.56
CA ASP A 101 15.57 15.70 -19.05
C ASP A 101 15.96 16.66 -17.89
N THR A 102 16.20 17.92 -18.23
CA THR A 102 16.56 18.97 -17.25
C THR A 102 15.40 19.38 -16.33
N ALA A 103 14.15 19.03 -16.68
CA ALA A 103 12.97 19.21 -15.83
C ALA A 103 12.74 18.01 -14.89
N GLY A 104 13.56 16.97 -14.99
CA GLY A 104 13.43 15.71 -14.26
C GLY A 104 12.36 14.78 -14.82
N GLN A 105 11.84 15.06 -16.02
CA GLN A 105 10.88 14.21 -16.70
C GLN A 105 11.60 13.02 -17.35
N PRO A 106 11.04 11.79 -17.34
CA PRO A 106 11.63 10.65 -18.04
C PRO A 106 11.77 10.95 -19.54
N LEU A 107 12.93 10.68 -20.13
CA LEU A 107 13.15 10.88 -21.57
C LEU A 107 13.38 9.55 -22.28
N LEU A 108 14.25 8.72 -21.72
CA LEU A 108 14.66 7.43 -22.28
C LEU A 108 14.76 6.40 -21.15
N ARG A 109 14.29 5.19 -21.43
CA ARG A 109 14.53 4.02 -20.60
C ARG A 109 14.86 2.83 -21.50
N VAL A 110 15.93 2.11 -21.19
CA VAL A 110 16.26 0.84 -21.82
C VAL A 110 16.31 -0.22 -20.73
N ALA A 111 15.45 -1.23 -20.80
CA ALA A 111 15.34 -2.27 -19.79
C ALA A 111 15.44 -3.66 -20.41
N HIS A 112 15.34 -4.71 -19.58
CA HIS A 112 15.48 -6.10 -20.01
C HIS A 112 16.84 -6.39 -20.67
N ILE A 113 17.88 -5.71 -20.21
CA ILE A 113 19.27 -5.95 -20.63
C ILE A 113 19.83 -7.08 -19.76
N ALA A 114 20.32 -8.14 -20.37
CA ALA A 114 21.01 -9.20 -19.65
C ALA A 114 22.47 -8.81 -19.44
N THR A 115 23.00 -9.12 -18.26
CA THR A 115 24.42 -8.89 -17.92
C THR A 115 24.98 -10.16 -17.30
N PRO A 116 25.32 -11.17 -18.11
CA PRO A 116 25.87 -12.42 -17.60
C PRO A 116 27.25 -12.13 -16.97
N ASP A 117 27.43 -12.44 -15.69
CA ASP A 117 28.73 -12.53 -15.01
C ASP A 117 29.73 -11.39 -15.28
N MET A 118 29.25 -10.14 -15.33
CA MET A 118 30.05 -8.93 -15.63
C MET A 118 30.71 -8.93 -17.04
N ALA A 119 30.19 -9.73 -17.96
CA ALA A 119 30.48 -9.67 -19.39
C ALA A 119 29.77 -8.47 -20.05
N ALA A 120 29.98 -8.30 -21.36
CA ALA A 120 29.32 -7.26 -22.13
C ALA A 120 27.79 -7.36 -22.03
N ASP A 121 27.13 -6.20 -21.97
CA ASP A 121 25.67 -6.09 -21.91
C ASP A 121 25.05 -6.73 -23.17
N ASP A 122 24.10 -7.65 -22.96
CA ASP A 122 23.31 -8.28 -24.02
C ASP A 122 21.95 -7.57 -24.15
N TYR A 123 21.79 -6.90 -25.28
CA TYR A 123 20.60 -6.13 -25.66
C TYR A 123 19.59 -6.94 -26.48
N SER A 124 19.80 -8.25 -26.68
CA SER A 124 18.94 -9.11 -27.49
C SER A 124 17.48 -9.18 -27.01
N GLN A 125 17.23 -8.88 -25.73
CA GLN A 125 15.90 -8.81 -25.12
C GLN A 125 15.53 -7.38 -24.67
N ALA A 126 16.35 -6.38 -25.01
CA ALA A 126 16.15 -5.04 -24.50
C ALA A 126 14.84 -4.42 -25.00
N VAL A 127 14.20 -3.65 -24.13
CA VAL A 127 13.04 -2.82 -24.47
C VAL A 127 13.41 -1.37 -24.24
N THR A 128 13.35 -0.60 -25.31
CA THR A 128 13.64 0.83 -25.32
C THR A 128 12.33 1.61 -25.31
N GLN A 129 12.19 2.56 -24.40
CA GLN A 129 11.01 3.41 -24.25
C GLN A 129 11.43 4.88 -24.30
N TYR A 130 10.66 5.70 -25.02
CA TYR A 130 10.84 7.13 -25.12
C TYR A 130 9.55 7.84 -24.70
N TRP A 131 9.70 8.95 -23.99
CA TRP A 131 8.59 9.82 -23.62
C TRP A 131 8.69 11.13 -24.39
N HIS A 132 7.58 11.53 -25.01
CA HIS A 132 7.48 12.70 -25.85
C HIS A 132 6.57 13.73 -25.19
N TYR A 133 7.06 14.95 -25.05
CA TYR A 133 6.37 16.04 -24.37
C TYR A 133 5.99 17.15 -25.34
N GLU A 134 5.08 18.02 -24.92
CA GLU A 134 4.72 19.22 -25.69
C GLU A 134 5.94 20.11 -25.96
N LEU A 135 5.95 20.73 -27.14
CA LEU A 135 7.03 21.61 -27.58
C LEU A 135 7.14 22.90 -26.75
N GLN A 136 8.26 23.59 -26.91
CA GLN A 136 8.53 24.87 -26.26
C GLN A 136 7.43 25.91 -26.58
N GLY A 137 6.90 26.56 -25.54
CA GLY A 137 5.76 27.48 -25.63
C GLY A 137 4.44 26.88 -25.14
N LEU A 138 4.40 25.56 -24.89
CA LEU A 138 3.34 24.85 -24.20
C LEU A 138 3.80 24.39 -22.79
N PRO A 139 2.88 23.91 -21.93
CA PRO A 139 3.20 23.52 -20.55
C PRO A 139 4.14 22.30 -20.37
N GLY A 140 4.65 21.69 -21.45
CA GLY A 140 5.57 20.54 -21.35
C GLY A 140 4.91 19.26 -20.82
N ARG A 141 3.64 19.04 -21.12
CA ARG A 141 2.90 17.83 -20.69
C ARG A 141 3.26 16.63 -21.56
N LEU A 142 3.11 15.42 -21.02
CA LEU A 142 3.35 14.17 -21.77
C LEU A 142 2.31 13.99 -22.88
N VAL A 143 2.76 13.82 -24.13
CA VAL A 143 1.89 13.65 -25.31
C VAL A 143 1.89 12.20 -25.79
N ALA A 144 3.04 11.52 -25.75
CA ALA A 144 3.14 10.16 -26.23
C ALA A 144 4.24 9.38 -25.50
N MET A 145 4.11 8.05 -25.50
CA MET A 145 5.19 7.15 -25.12
C MET A 145 5.35 6.10 -26.21
N THR A 146 6.55 6.04 -26.78
CA THR A 146 6.91 5.04 -27.78
C THR A 146 7.77 3.96 -27.17
N GLU A 147 7.59 2.71 -27.59
CA GLU A 147 8.36 1.58 -27.11
C GLU A 147 8.81 0.69 -28.27
N GLN A 148 9.96 0.05 -28.10
CA GLN A 148 10.56 -0.85 -29.08
C GLN A 148 11.23 -2.00 -28.35
N ALA A 149 10.73 -3.21 -28.56
CA ALA A 149 11.45 -4.43 -28.19
C ALA A 149 12.57 -4.70 -29.22
N ALA A 150 13.65 -5.34 -28.79
CA ALA A 150 14.76 -5.70 -29.66
C ALA A 150 14.28 -6.50 -30.90
N GLY A 151 14.65 -6.04 -32.09
CA GLY A 151 14.23 -6.63 -33.37
C GLY A 151 12.79 -6.34 -33.80
N ALA A 152 12.00 -5.64 -32.98
CA ALA A 152 10.64 -5.23 -33.32
C ALA A 152 10.60 -3.78 -33.85
N PRO A 153 9.55 -3.40 -34.61
CA PRO A 153 9.33 -2.00 -34.99
C PRO A 153 9.05 -1.12 -33.75
N LEU A 154 9.45 0.14 -33.83
CA LEU A 154 9.07 1.16 -32.86
C LEU A 154 7.56 1.43 -32.98
N ARG A 155 6.86 1.45 -31.84
CA ARG A 155 5.42 1.72 -31.77
C ARG A 155 5.09 2.81 -30.77
N CYS A 156 4.03 3.56 -31.01
CA CYS A 156 3.42 4.49 -30.07
C CYS A 156 2.43 3.73 -29.18
N ALA A 157 2.88 3.26 -28.01
CA ALA A 157 2.05 2.48 -27.10
C ALA A 157 1.07 3.32 -26.28
N GLU A 158 1.37 4.62 -26.07
CA GLU A 158 0.45 5.54 -25.42
C GLU A 158 0.42 6.90 -26.12
N ARG A 159 -0.75 7.54 -26.14
CA ARG A 159 -0.98 8.89 -26.66
C ARG A 159 -1.96 9.65 -25.77
N ARG A 160 -1.75 10.95 -25.58
CA ARG A 160 -2.60 11.81 -24.76
C ARG A 160 -3.04 13.04 -25.55
N VAL A 161 -4.32 13.40 -25.40
CA VAL A 161 -4.90 14.63 -25.93
C VAL A 161 -5.44 15.46 -24.78
N TYR A 162 -5.08 16.74 -24.74
CA TYR A 162 -5.48 17.66 -23.68
C TYR A 162 -6.56 18.61 -24.17
N ALA A 163 -7.53 18.91 -23.30
CA ALA A 163 -8.58 19.87 -23.62
C ALA A 163 -8.04 21.30 -23.62
N GLY A 164 -8.49 22.08 -24.61
CA GLY A 164 -8.26 23.51 -24.69
C GLY A 164 -9.14 24.31 -23.72
N PRO A 165 -8.98 25.64 -23.70
CA PRO A 165 -9.69 26.51 -22.77
C PRO A 165 -11.06 26.98 -23.30
N ASP A 166 -11.68 26.32 -24.28
CA ASP A 166 -12.98 26.73 -24.81
C ASP A 166 -14.13 26.52 -23.80
N LEU A 167 -15.25 27.21 -24.05
CA LEU A 167 -16.39 27.25 -23.13
C LEU A 167 -16.98 25.85 -22.87
N GLN A 168 -16.97 24.94 -23.85
CA GLN A 168 -17.51 23.60 -23.69
C GLN A 168 -16.65 22.78 -22.71
N HIS A 169 -15.32 22.87 -22.82
CA HIS A 169 -14.42 22.25 -21.85
C HIS A 169 -14.50 22.92 -20.47
N GLN A 170 -14.59 24.25 -20.40
CA GLN A 170 -14.72 24.97 -19.12
C GLN A 170 -15.98 24.59 -18.35
N GLN A 171 -17.13 24.47 -19.03
CA GLN A 171 -18.40 24.06 -18.41
C GLN A 171 -18.36 22.65 -17.80
N ARG A 172 -17.37 21.82 -18.17
CA ARG A 172 -17.17 20.45 -17.66
C ARG A 172 -15.89 20.30 -16.83
N ASN A 173 -15.23 21.42 -16.49
CA ASN A 173 -13.94 21.48 -15.79
C ASN A 173 -12.81 20.68 -16.48
N LEU A 174 -12.80 20.65 -17.81
CA LEU A 174 -11.83 19.88 -18.60
C LEU A 174 -10.65 20.72 -19.10
N ALA A 175 -10.67 22.04 -18.98
CA ALA A 175 -9.59 22.89 -19.50
C ALA A 175 -8.22 22.48 -18.93
N GLY A 176 -7.29 22.08 -19.80
CA GLY A 176 -5.95 21.62 -19.45
C GLY A 176 -5.85 20.14 -19.02
N VAL A 177 -6.96 19.43 -18.89
CA VAL A 177 -7.04 18.02 -18.52
C VAL A 177 -6.70 17.13 -19.71
N SER A 178 -6.02 15.99 -19.48
CA SER A 178 -5.87 14.93 -20.47
C SER A 178 -7.22 14.25 -20.69
N ILE A 179 -7.97 14.69 -21.71
CA ILE A 179 -9.34 14.22 -21.96
C ILE A 179 -9.38 12.88 -22.71
N LEU A 180 -8.33 12.56 -23.47
CA LEU A 180 -8.16 11.27 -24.12
C LEU A 180 -6.79 10.71 -23.73
N HIS A 181 -6.78 9.47 -23.28
CA HIS A 181 -5.58 8.67 -23.10
C HIS A 181 -5.78 7.38 -23.88
N TYR A 182 -5.07 7.28 -24.99
CA TYR A 182 -4.93 6.07 -25.77
C TYR A 182 -3.81 5.24 -25.13
N ASP A 183 -4.12 3.99 -24.78
CA ASP A 183 -3.23 3.10 -24.06
C ASP A 183 -3.12 1.74 -24.75
N THR A 184 -2.48 0.78 -24.08
CA THR A 184 -2.24 -0.57 -24.60
C THR A 184 -3.50 -1.44 -24.74
N ALA A 185 -4.64 -1.00 -24.24
CA ALA A 185 -5.91 -1.70 -24.34
C ALA A 185 -6.95 -0.97 -25.21
N GLY A 186 -6.76 0.32 -25.48
CA GLY A 186 -7.66 1.13 -26.28
C GLY A 186 -7.62 2.59 -25.84
N GLN A 187 -8.76 3.13 -25.43
CA GLN A 187 -8.92 4.54 -25.05
C GLN A 187 -9.66 4.67 -23.71
N MET A 188 -9.11 5.51 -22.83
CA MET A 188 -9.84 6.16 -21.74
C MET A 188 -10.17 7.60 -22.12
N LYS A 189 -11.43 7.99 -21.91
CA LYS A 189 -11.92 9.35 -22.12
C LYS A 189 -12.52 9.92 -20.84
N ILE A 190 -12.10 11.12 -20.45
CA ILE A 190 -12.73 11.88 -19.36
C ILE A 190 -13.88 12.69 -19.95
N LEU A 191 -15.10 12.44 -19.47
CA LEU A 191 -16.32 13.09 -19.94
C LEU A 191 -16.61 14.38 -19.17
N SER A 192 -16.30 14.40 -17.87
CA SER A 192 -16.49 15.54 -16.98
C SER A 192 -15.62 15.41 -15.72
N VAL A 193 -15.31 16.54 -15.10
CA VAL A 193 -14.60 16.63 -13.83
C VAL A 193 -15.44 17.46 -12.86
N ALA A 194 -15.59 17.00 -11.62
CA ALA A 194 -16.28 17.73 -10.57
C ALA A 194 -15.47 18.94 -10.09
N LEU A 195 -16.11 19.87 -9.37
CA LEU A 195 -15.43 21.04 -8.81
C LEU A 195 -14.28 20.69 -7.84
N SER A 196 -14.35 19.51 -7.22
CA SER A 196 -13.28 18.95 -6.39
C SER A 196 -12.04 18.49 -7.18
N GLY A 197 -12.11 18.47 -8.52
CA GLY A 197 -11.06 17.98 -9.39
C GLY A 197 -11.12 16.49 -9.71
N VAL A 198 -12.07 15.77 -9.12
CA VAL A 198 -12.25 14.32 -9.35
C VAL A 198 -13.09 14.10 -10.62
N PRO A 199 -12.70 13.22 -11.56
CA PRO A 199 -13.52 12.83 -12.70
C PRO A 199 -14.92 12.36 -12.24
N SER A 200 -15.97 12.93 -12.82
CA SER A 200 -17.36 12.54 -12.55
C SER A 200 -17.95 11.67 -13.66
N GLY A 201 -17.27 11.56 -14.80
CA GLY A 201 -17.64 10.65 -15.86
C GLY A 201 -16.44 10.23 -16.67
N VAL A 202 -16.32 8.94 -16.94
CA VAL A 202 -15.27 8.34 -17.75
C VAL A 202 -15.87 7.35 -18.74
N SER A 203 -15.21 7.17 -19.88
CA SER A 203 -15.59 6.18 -20.89
C SER A 203 -14.37 5.36 -21.28
N ARG A 204 -14.51 4.04 -21.31
CA ARG A 204 -13.51 3.09 -21.80
C ARG A 204 -13.97 2.51 -23.13
N ARG A 205 -13.12 2.59 -24.16
CA ARG A 205 -13.26 1.82 -25.40
C ARG A 205 -12.06 0.91 -25.56
N LEU A 206 -12.30 -0.35 -25.91
CA LEU A 206 -11.23 -1.29 -26.24
C LEU A 206 -10.84 -1.14 -27.71
N MET A 207 -9.63 -1.56 -28.06
CA MET A 207 -9.22 -1.74 -29.47
C MET A 207 -10.09 -2.80 -30.15
N THR A 208 -10.32 -2.67 -31.46
CA THR A 208 -11.15 -3.60 -32.24
C THR A 208 -10.60 -5.04 -32.20
N GLU A 209 -9.27 -5.19 -32.18
CA GLU A 209 -8.58 -6.49 -32.12
C GLU A 209 -8.28 -6.94 -30.67
N ALA A 210 -9.00 -6.43 -29.67
CA ALA A 210 -8.69 -6.71 -28.26
C ALA A 210 -8.71 -8.20 -27.93
N ASP A 211 -9.43 -9.01 -28.70
CA ASP A 211 -9.56 -10.43 -28.45
C ASP A 211 -8.41 -11.28 -29.07
N ASP A 212 -7.58 -10.70 -29.94
CA ASP A 212 -6.30 -11.28 -30.34
C ASP A 212 -5.22 -10.83 -29.35
N ILE A 213 -4.83 -11.67 -28.38
CA ILE A 213 -3.84 -11.31 -27.33
C ILE A 213 -2.45 -10.94 -27.90
N GLY A 214 -2.14 -11.39 -29.12
CA GLY A 214 -0.90 -11.03 -29.82
C GLY A 214 -0.93 -9.61 -30.39
N ALA A 215 -2.11 -9.09 -30.74
CA ALA A 215 -2.24 -7.78 -31.39
C ALA A 215 -1.72 -6.64 -30.50
N GLN A 216 -0.96 -5.74 -31.11
CA GLN A 216 -0.28 -4.64 -30.44
C GLN A 216 -0.83 -3.31 -30.97
N VAL A 217 -1.00 -2.33 -30.08
CA VAL A 217 -1.41 -0.98 -30.48
C VAL A 217 -0.24 -0.20 -31.06
N ASP A 218 -0.55 0.68 -32.01
CA ASP A 218 0.41 1.66 -32.52
C ASP A 218 -0.30 2.97 -32.89
N TRP A 219 -0.33 3.92 -31.95
CA TRP A 219 -1.03 5.21 -32.09
C TRP A 219 -0.21 6.25 -32.87
N GLN A 220 0.21 5.91 -34.10
CA GLN A 220 1.05 6.78 -34.96
C GLN A 220 0.32 8.02 -35.48
N GLY A 221 1.08 9.04 -35.86
CA GLY A 221 0.55 10.28 -36.44
C GLY A 221 0.04 11.27 -35.39
N GLU A 222 -0.79 12.22 -35.83
CA GLU A 222 -1.35 13.28 -34.96
C GLU A 222 -2.88 13.42 -35.09
N ASP A 223 -3.52 12.65 -35.97
CA ASP A 223 -4.98 12.72 -36.21
C ASP A 223 -5.73 11.72 -35.32
N PRO A 224 -6.55 12.19 -34.35
CA PRO A 224 -7.35 11.31 -33.51
C PRO A 224 -8.40 10.50 -34.26
N SER A 225 -8.78 10.89 -35.47
CA SER A 225 -9.78 10.20 -36.29
C SER A 225 -9.27 8.83 -36.73
N ALA A 226 -7.99 8.75 -37.15
CA ALA A 226 -7.35 7.50 -37.52
C ALA A 226 -7.25 6.53 -36.32
N TRP A 227 -7.02 7.06 -35.12
CA TRP A 227 -7.01 6.23 -33.90
C TRP A 227 -8.41 5.75 -33.51
N ASP A 228 -9.45 6.53 -33.81
CA ASP A 228 -10.84 6.14 -33.52
C ASP A 228 -11.28 4.91 -34.32
N GLU A 229 -10.78 4.75 -35.55
CA GLU A 229 -11.05 3.59 -36.41
C GLU A 229 -10.47 2.28 -35.84
N MET A 230 -9.44 2.36 -34.99
CA MET A 230 -8.83 1.21 -34.31
C MET A 230 -9.58 0.79 -33.04
N LEU A 231 -10.62 1.53 -32.63
CA LEU A 231 -11.42 1.28 -31.44
C LEU A 231 -12.78 0.66 -31.80
N VAL A 232 -13.36 -0.06 -30.84
CA VAL A 232 -14.76 -0.47 -30.96
C VAL A 232 -15.66 0.77 -31.15
N PRO A 233 -16.78 0.64 -31.89
CA PRO A 233 -17.70 1.75 -32.13
C PRO A 233 -18.13 2.45 -30.83
N GLN A 234 -18.40 3.77 -30.91
CA GLN A 234 -18.70 4.58 -29.71
C GLN A 234 -19.85 4.05 -28.84
N HIS A 235 -20.88 3.45 -29.44
CA HIS A 235 -22.02 2.86 -28.72
C HIS A 235 -21.66 1.58 -27.95
N GLN A 236 -20.49 1.01 -28.18
CA GLN A 236 -19.92 -0.12 -27.42
C GLN A 236 -18.94 0.35 -26.33
N GLY A 237 -18.79 1.67 -26.14
CA GLY A 237 -18.00 2.23 -25.06
C GLY A 237 -18.64 1.98 -23.69
N HIS A 238 -17.81 1.71 -22.70
CA HIS A 238 -18.21 1.47 -21.32
C HIS A 238 -18.12 2.78 -20.54
N ILE A 239 -19.28 3.37 -20.23
CA ILE A 239 -19.36 4.65 -19.51
C ILE A 239 -19.56 4.38 -18.03
N THR A 240 -18.78 5.05 -17.19
CA THR A 240 -18.96 5.03 -15.74
C THR A 240 -19.17 6.46 -15.27
N LEU A 241 -20.19 6.67 -14.45
CA LEU A 241 -20.55 7.98 -13.90
C LEU A 241 -20.43 7.97 -12.38
N SER A 242 -20.11 9.13 -11.80
CA SER A 242 -20.05 9.28 -10.36
C SER A 242 -20.51 10.68 -9.95
N THR A 243 -21.38 10.73 -8.94
CA THR A 243 -21.70 11.98 -8.24
C THR A 243 -20.87 12.03 -6.97
N LEU A 244 -20.28 13.18 -6.69
CA LEU A 244 -19.27 13.35 -5.65
C LEU A 244 -19.74 14.40 -4.64
N ASP A 245 -19.30 14.28 -3.40
CA ASP A 245 -19.45 15.34 -2.40
C ASP A 245 -18.46 16.50 -2.63
N ALA A 246 -18.50 17.51 -1.75
CA ALA A 246 -17.62 18.68 -1.83
C ALA A 246 -16.12 18.35 -1.65
N MET A 247 -15.79 17.22 -1.04
CA MET A 247 -14.42 16.74 -0.85
C MET A 247 -13.94 15.84 -2.00
N GLY A 248 -14.82 15.53 -2.96
CA GLY A 248 -14.52 14.59 -4.04
C GLY A 248 -14.72 13.13 -3.65
N THR A 249 -15.44 12.85 -2.57
CA THR A 249 -15.80 11.49 -2.15
C THR A 249 -17.03 11.01 -2.95
N PRO A 250 -17.03 9.81 -3.54
CA PRO A 250 -18.18 9.31 -4.29
C PRO A 250 -19.42 9.13 -3.41
N LEU A 251 -20.55 9.70 -3.83
CA LEU A 251 -21.88 9.50 -3.23
C LEU A 251 -22.72 8.50 -4.02
N ASN A 252 -22.64 8.57 -5.35
CA ASN A 252 -23.23 7.57 -6.24
C ASN A 252 -22.21 7.19 -7.30
N HIS A 253 -22.25 5.94 -7.73
CA HIS A 253 -21.42 5.37 -8.77
C HIS A 253 -22.31 4.53 -9.68
N GLU A 254 -22.43 4.94 -10.95
CA GLU A 254 -23.15 4.18 -11.98
C GLU A 254 -22.12 3.46 -12.86
N ASP A 255 -22.20 2.14 -12.89
CA ASP A 255 -21.33 1.32 -13.72
C ASP A 255 -21.77 1.29 -15.19
N ALA A 256 -20.97 0.65 -16.04
CA ALA A 256 -21.22 0.61 -17.49
C ALA A 256 -22.44 -0.22 -17.92
N ALA A 257 -23.07 -0.93 -17.00
CA ALA A 257 -24.34 -1.63 -17.23
C ALA A 257 -25.54 -0.86 -16.64
N GLY A 258 -25.33 0.31 -16.04
CA GLY A 258 -26.38 1.14 -15.47
C GLY A 258 -26.84 0.68 -14.08
N HIS A 259 -26.03 -0.10 -13.35
CA HIS A 259 -26.28 -0.35 -11.94
C HIS A 259 -25.72 0.80 -11.11
N VAL A 260 -26.48 1.25 -10.12
CA VAL A 260 -26.12 2.41 -9.28
C VAL A 260 -25.79 1.96 -7.88
N GLN A 261 -24.56 2.19 -7.45
CA GLN A 261 -24.13 2.07 -6.07
C GLN A 261 -24.28 3.43 -5.39
N ARG A 262 -24.87 3.47 -4.20
CA ARG A 262 -25.00 4.68 -3.38
C ARG A 262 -24.30 4.48 -2.06
N MET A 263 -23.55 5.49 -1.63
CA MET A 263 -22.78 5.49 -0.39
C MET A 263 -23.24 6.64 0.51
N ALA A 264 -23.21 6.42 1.82
CA ALA A 264 -23.41 7.45 2.83
C ALA A 264 -22.25 7.43 3.83
N TYR A 265 -21.87 8.60 4.33
CA TYR A 265 -20.72 8.78 5.21
C TYR A 265 -21.15 9.34 6.57
N ASP A 266 -20.42 9.00 7.62
CA ASP A 266 -20.61 9.54 8.97
C ASP A 266 -20.05 10.97 9.10
N LEU A 267 -20.21 11.58 10.27
CA LEU A 267 -19.70 12.93 10.55
C LEU A 267 -18.16 13.06 10.46
N ALA A 268 -17.44 11.94 10.48
CA ALA A 268 -15.99 11.89 10.32
C ALA A 268 -15.56 11.58 8.87
N GLY A 269 -16.53 11.50 7.93
CA GLY A 269 -16.28 11.21 6.52
C GLY A 269 -16.02 9.73 6.21
N ARG A 270 -16.30 8.81 7.15
CA ARG A 270 -16.10 7.36 6.96
C ARG A 270 -17.37 6.71 6.42
N LEU A 271 -17.26 5.66 5.59
CA LEU A 271 -18.43 4.99 5.04
C LEU A 271 -19.32 4.47 6.18
N ALA A 272 -20.58 4.89 6.20
CA ALA A 272 -21.59 4.48 7.18
C ALA A 272 -22.54 3.41 6.61
N ALA A 273 -22.87 3.49 5.31
CA ALA A 273 -23.80 2.57 4.66
C ALA A 273 -23.66 2.60 3.12
N THR A 274 -24.02 1.49 2.49
CA THR A 274 -23.96 1.29 1.03
C THR A 274 -25.22 0.60 0.54
N TRP A 275 -25.72 1.04 -0.62
CA TRP A 275 -26.89 0.49 -1.30
C TRP A 275 -26.56 0.21 -2.77
N LEU A 276 -27.32 -0.70 -3.37
CA LEU A 276 -27.26 -1.02 -4.79
C LEU A 276 -28.66 -0.97 -5.40
N THR A 277 -28.77 -0.26 -6.51
CA THR A 277 -29.92 -0.31 -7.41
C THR A 277 -29.45 -0.99 -8.69
N LEU A 278 -29.87 -2.25 -8.90
CA LEU A 278 -29.63 -2.91 -10.19
C LEU A 278 -30.42 -2.17 -11.28
N GLN A 279 -29.95 -2.20 -12.53
CA GLN A 279 -30.66 -1.60 -13.66
C GLN A 279 -32.13 -2.06 -13.70
N ALA A 280 -33.05 -1.08 -13.67
CA ALA A 280 -34.50 -1.25 -13.60
C ALA A 280 -35.02 -2.02 -12.35
N GLY A 281 -34.23 -2.09 -11.28
CA GLY A 281 -34.59 -2.70 -10.00
C GLY A 281 -34.89 -1.67 -8.90
N ALA A 282 -35.23 -2.17 -7.71
CA ALA A 282 -35.36 -1.35 -6.50
C ALA A 282 -34.01 -1.23 -5.77
N GLU A 283 -33.81 -0.12 -5.05
CA GLU A 283 -32.65 0.06 -4.17
C GLU A 283 -32.68 -0.96 -3.02
N GLN A 284 -31.56 -1.64 -2.82
CA GLN A 284 -31.37 -2.64 -1.77
C GLN A 284 -30.13 -2.31 -0.95
N ALA A 285 -30.22 -2.46 0.37
CA ALA A 285 -29.08 -2.24 1.26
C ALA A 285 -28.02 -3.34 1.06
N VAL A 286 -26.77 -2.93 0.87
CA VAL A 286 -25.59 -3.80 0.83
C VAL A 286 -24.99 -3.85 2.24
N VAL A 287 -24.72 -2.67 2.78
CA VAL A 287 -24.26 -2.45 4.16
C VAL A 287 -25.23 -1.47 4.80
N LYS A 288 -25.96 -1.94 5.82
CA LYS A 288 -26.97 -1.14 6.53
C LYS A 288 -26.34 -0.16 7.52
N ALA A 289 -25.26 -0.58 8.18
CA ALA A 289 -24.55 0.25 9.15
C ALA A 289 -23.11 -0.23 9.36
N LEU A 290 -22.18 0.71 9.44
CA LEU A 290 -20.79 0.52 9.83
C LEU A 290 -20.47 1.38 11.05
N ASN A 291 -19.90 0.75 12.08
CA ASN A 291 -19.41 1.46 13.26
C ASN A 291 -17.90 1.30 13.37
N TYR A 292 -17.24 2.33 13.87
CA TYR A 292 -15.79 2.41 13.92
C TYR A 292 -15.27 2.73 15.32
N GLY A 293 -14.05 2.27 15.57
CA GLY A 293 -13.29 2.59 16.77
C GLY A 293 -12.63 3.97 16.68
N ALA A 294 -11.99 4.35 17.78
CA ALA A 294 -11.30 5.64 17.87
C ALA A 294 -10.10 5.77 16.91
N ALA A 295 -9.50 4.65 16.49
CA ALA A 295 -8.43 4.63 15.49
C ALA A 295 -8.96 4.43 14.05
N GLY A 296 -10.28 4.54 13.85
CA GLY A 296 -10.92 4.41 12.54
C GLY A 296 -11.16 2.97 12.07
N GLN A 297 -10.76 1.96 12.83
CA GLN A 297 -10.99 0.54 12.55
C GLN A 297 -12.48 0.15 12.59
N LYS A 298 -12.95 -0.69 11.66
CA LYS A 298 -14.31 -1.26 11.72
C LYS A 298 -14.48 -2.01 13.05
N LEU A 299 -15.50 -1.69 13.83
CA LEU A 299 -15.91 -2.43 15.03
C LEU A 299 -17.08 -3.36 14.76
N SER A 300 -18.01 -2.92 13.91
CA SER A 300 -19.13 -3.74 13.48
C SER A 300 -19.65 -3.36 12.10
N GLU A 301 -20.21 -4.34 11.41
CA GLU A 301 -20.82 -4.20 10.09
C GLU A 301 -22.15 -4.96 10.05
N ALA A 302 -23.25 -4.25 9.78
CA ALA A 302 -24.56 -4.83 9.59
C ALA A 302 -24.85 -4.95 8.09
N HIS A 303 -25.04 -6.16 7.59
CA HIS A 303 -25.17 -6.45 6.17
C HIS A 303 -26.64 -6.42 5.72
N GLY A 304 -26.84 -6.20 4.42
CA GLY A 304 -28.13 -6.24 3.74
C GLY A 304 -28.92 -7.52 3.99
N ASN A 305 -28.21 -8.64 3.97
CA ASN A 305 -28.75 -10.01 4.10
C ASN A 305 -29.08 -10.46 5.53
N GLY A 306 -29.03 -9.54 6.52
CA GLY A 306 -29.35 -9.83 7.92
C GLY A 306 -28.21 -10.44 8.74
N LEU A 307 -27.00 -10.56 8.15
CA LEU A 307 -25.81 -10.91 8.92
C LEU A 307 -25.19 -9.68 9.57
N PHE A 308 -24.47 -9.92 10.66
CA PHE A 308 -23.75 -8.94 11.43
C PHE A 308 -22.33 -9.43 11.69
N THR A 309 -21.33 -8.62 11.38
CA THR A 309 -19.92 -8.91 11.64
C THR A 309 -19.38 -8.01 12.74
N ARG A 310 -18.67 -8.58 13.72
CA ARG A 310 -18.04 -7.86 14.84
C ARG A 310 -16.53 -8.08 14.84
N TYR A 311 -15.80 -7.00 15.06
CA TYR A 311 -14.35 -7.00 15.17
C TYR A 311 -13.93 -6.68 16.60
N ARG A 312 -13.04 -7.48 17.17
CA ARG A 312 -12.48 -7.30 18.52
C ARG A 312 -11.02 -6.92 18.40
N PHE A 313 -10.56 -5.92 19.14
CA PHE A 313 -9.17 -5.44 19.09
C PHE A 313 -8.51 -5.43 20.47
N GLU A 314 -7.20 -5.61 20.49
CA GLU A 314 -6.39 -5.44 21.70
C GLU A 314 -6.24 -3.95 22.02
N ALA A 315 -6.58 -3.55 23.25
CA ALA A 315 -6.65 -2.14 23.63
C ALA A 315 -5.30 -1.38 23.54
N ARG A 316 -4.16 -2.06 23.69
CA ARG A 316 -2.83 -1.41 23.71
C ARG A 316 -2.19 -1.30 22.33
N THR A 317 -2.34 -2.34 21.51
CA THR A 317 -1.67 -2.46 20.21
C THR A 317 -2.60 -2.18 19.04
N VAL A 318 -3.92 -2.18 19.28
CA VAL A 318 -4.97 -2.08 18.26
C VAL A 318 -4.93 -3.24 17.26
N ARG A 319 -4.27 -4.36 17.60
CA ARG A 319 -4.27 -5.59 16.80
C ARG A 319 -5.63 -6.27 16.85
N LEU A 320 -6.06 -6.86 15.74
CA LEU A 320 -7.33 -7.57 15.63
C LEU A 320 -7.28 -8.89 16.41
N LEU A 321 -8.02 -9.00 17.50
CA LEU A 321 -8.12 -10.21 18.31
C LEU A 321 -9.18 -11.20 17.79
N GLY A 322 -10.15 -10.74 17.01
CA GLY A 322 -11.13 -11.65 16.43
C GLY A 322 -12.15 -11.03 15.51
N ILE A 323 -12.74 -11.88 14.68
CA ILE A 323 -13.78 -11.56 13.69
C ILE A 323 -14.92 -12.55 13.92
N ALA A 324 -16.12 -12.05 14.20
CA ALA A 324 -17.29 -12.91 14.39
C ALA A 324 -18.42 -12.47 13.47
N THR A 325 -18.88 -13.38 12.61
CA THR A 325 -20.06 -13.19 11.74
C THR A 325 -21.21 -14.02 12.28
N VAL A 326 -22.30 -13.34 12.60
CA VAL A 326 -23.50 -13.89 13.23
C VAL A 326 -24.73 -13.54 12.43
N ARG A 327 -25.72 -14.43 12.45
CA ARG A 327 -27.07 -14.15 11.98
C ARG A 327 -27.93 -13.69 13.15
N GLU A 328 -28.62 -12.58 12.99
CA GLU A 328 -29.64 -12.11 13.94
C GLU A 328 -31.05 -12.33 13.37
N PRO A 329 -32.07 -12.59 14.22
CA PRO A 329 -32.03 -12.65 15.69
C PRO A 329 -31.65 -14.02 16.27
N GLU A 330 -31.43 -15.06 15.47
CA GLU A 330 -31.20 -16.43 15.97
C GLU A 330 -29.84 -16.61 16.68
N LEU A 331 -28.97 -15.59 16.62
CA LEU A 331 -27.60 -15.58 17.14
C LEU A 331 -26.77 -16.78 16.64
N LYS A 332 -27.07 -17.27 15.43
CA LYS A 332 -26.31 -18.36 14.81
C LYS A 332 -24.95 -17.83 14.34
N VAL A 333 -23.89 -18.27 14.99
CA VAL A 333 -22.50 -18.00 14.60
C VAL A 333 -22.18 -18.77 13.32
N LEU A 334 -21.75 -18.06 12.28
CA LEU A 334 -21.28 -18.65 11.01
C LEU A 334 -19.74 -18.71 10.95
N LEU A 335 -19.09 -17.72 11.56
CA LEU A 335 -17.65 -17.58 11.66
C LEU A 335 -17.30 -16.90 12.99
N ASP A 336 -16.32 -17.40 13.74
CA ASP A 336 -15.79 -16.72 14.92
C ASP A 336 -14.31 -17.02 15.06
N LEU A 337 -13.50 -16.17 14.44
CA LEU A 337 -12.05 -16.24 14.45
C LEU A 337 -11.49 -15.55 15.70
N ALA A 338 -10.50 -16.19 16.32
CA ALA A 338 -9.73 -15.64 17.43
C ALA A 338 -8.23 -15.74 17.14
N TYR A 339 -7.53 -14.60 17.21
CA TYR A 339 -6.11 -14.48 16.90
C TYR A 339 -5.29 -14.34 18.18
N THR A 340 -4.16 -15.02 18.22
CA THR A 340 -3.13 -14.81 19.24
C THR A 340 -1.82 -14.44 18.56
N TYR A 341 -1.06 -13.57 19.20
CA TYR A 341 0.15 -12.97 18.63
C TYR A 341 1.34 -13.15 19.55
N ASP A 342 2.53 -13.18 18.98
CA ASP A 342 3.75 -12.92 19.74
C ASP A 342 3.91 -11.40 20.00
N PRO A 343 4.90 -10.97 20.80
CA PRO A 343 5.14 -9.55 21.04
C PRO A 343 5.44 -8.74 19.76
N ALA A 344 6.11 -9.34 18.77
CA ALA A 344 6.43 -8.69 17.50
C ALA A 344 5.18 -8.48 16.60
N GLY A 345 4.13 -9.27 16.82
CA GLY A 345 2.88 -9.23 16.05
C GLY A 345 2.72 -10.35 15.04
N ASN A 346 3.55 -11.40 15.11
CA ASN A 346 3.33 -12.61 14.32
C ASN A 346 2.14 -13.39 14.87
N VAL A 347 1.26 -13.88 14.00
CA VAL A 347 0.11 -14.69 14.39
C VAL A 347 0.59 -16.07 14.86
N LEU A 348 0.44 -16.41 16.13
CA LEU A 348 0.84 -17.73 16.65
C LEU A 348 -0.26 -18.79 16.48
N ARG A 349 -1.52 -18.36 16.57
CA ARG A 349 -2.69 -19.24 16.42
C ARG A 349 -3.89 -18.46 15.92
N VAL A 350 -4.66 -19.11 15.05
CA VAL A 350 -6.03 -18.74 14.71
C VAL A 350 -6.93 -19.87 15.20
N ALA A 351 -7.91 -19.57 16.05
CA ALA A 351 -8.97 -20.51 16.40
C ALA A 351 -10.26 -20.09 15.69
N ASN A 352 -11.09 -21.06 15.31
CA ASN A 352 -12.44 -20.81 14.78
C ASN A 352 -13.46 -21.55 15.66
N ALA A 353 -14.52 -20.90 16.13
CA ALA A 353 -15.53 -21.51 17.01
C ALA A 353 -16.48 -22.49 16.28
N GLN A 354 -15.93 -23.44 15.55
CA GLN A 354 -16.65 -24.54 14.92
C GLN A 354 -16.48 -25.83 15.73
N ALA A 355 -17.46 -26.73 15.63
CA ALA A 355 -17.47 -27.98 16.38
C ALA A 355 -16.21 -28.83 16.09
N THR A 356 -15.56 -29.31 17.15
CA THR A 356 -14.46 -30.27 17.04
C THR A 356 -14.97 -31.54 16.37
N ARG A 357 -14.26 -32.04 15.36
CA ARG A 357 -14.58 -33.30 14.68
C ARG A 357 -13.58 -34.37 15.06
N PHE A 358 -13.98 -35.63 14.92
CA PHE A 358 -13.09 -36.78 15.14
C PHE A 358 -13.05 -37.64 13.89
N TRP A 359 -11.85 -37.95 13.41
CA TRP A 359 -11.67 -38.81 12.23
C TRP A 359 -10.37 -39.61 12.36
N ARG A 360 -10.45 -40.94 12.16
CA ARG A 360 -9.33 -41.89 12.33
C ARG A 360 -8.50 -41.67 13.61
N GLY A 361 -9.17 -41.46 14.74
CA GLY A 361 -8.51 -41.24 16.04
C GLY A 361 -7.87 -39.85 16.21
N GLN A 362 -7.98 -38.94 15.24
CA GLN A 362 -7.55 -37.56 15.38
C GLN A 362 -8.68 -36.68 15.95
N LYS A 363 -8.34 -35.83 16.92
CA LYS A 363 -9.17 -34.68 17.33
C LYS A 363 -8.90 -33.52 16.37
N ILE A 364 -9.86 -33.14 15.56
CA ILE A 364 -9.71 -32.08 14.55
C ILE A 364 -10.40 -30.83 15.06
N GLU A 365 -9.58 -29.88 15.51
CA GLU A 365 -10.03 -28.55 15.90
C GLU A 365 -10.02 -27.61 14.70
N ALA A 366 -10.93 -26.64 14.70
CA ALA A 366 -10.99 -25.61 13.69
C ALA A 366 -10.00 -24.50 14.04
N GLY A 367 -8.99 -24.32 13.20
CA GLY A 367 -7.94 -23.33 13.41
C GLY A 367 -6.57 -23.81 12.98
N ASN A 368 -5.60 -22.91 13.13
CA ASN A 368 -4.23 -23.07 12.66
C ASN A 368 -3.25 -22.65 13.76
N GLN A 369 -2.07 -23.26 13.77
CA GLN A 369 -0.95 -22.86 14.63
C GLN A 369 0.27 -22.60 13.76
N TYR A 370 1.08 -21.63 14.16
CA TYR A 370 2.23 -21.16 13.40
C TYR A 370 3.44 -21.01 14.30
N VAL A 371 4.62 -21.28 13.73
CA VAL A 371 5.92 -21.15 14.40
C VAL A 371 6.88 -20.43 13.45
N TYR A 372 7.61 -19.48 13.99
CA TYR A 372 8.54 -18.64 13.25
C TYR A 372 9.99 -18.86 13.70
N ASP A 373 10.93 -18.53 12.82
CA ASP A 373 12.33 -18.34 13.21
C ASP A 373 12.56 -16.95 13.84
N SER A 374 13.81 -16.67 14.26
CA SER A 374 14.15 -15.36 14.85
C SER A 374 14.03 -14.18 13.89
N LEU A 375 13.93 -14.43 12.57
CA LEU A 375 13.74 -13.41 11.54
C LEU A 375 12.25 -13.15 11.24
N GLY A 376 11.34 -13.88 11.91
CA GLY A 376 9.90 -13.79 11.67
C GLY A 376 9.43 -14.55 10.44
N GLN A 377 10.24 -15.45 9.87
CA GLN A 377 9.85 -16.29 8.73
C GLN A 377 9.07 -17.51 9.24
N LEU A 378 7.99 -17.87 8.55
CA LEU A 378 7.13 -18.98 8.94
C LEU A 378 7.83 -20.33 8.69
N VAL A 379 8.28 -21.04 9.72
CA VAL A 379 8.99 -22.31 9.57
C VAL A 379 8.12 -23.55 9.75
N ARG A 380 6.98 -23.42 10.45
CA ARG A 380 6.03 -24.52 10.63
C ARG A 380 4.60 -23.99 10.75
N ALA A 381 3.67 -24.68 10.10
CA ALA A 381 2.23 -24.43 10.23
C ALA A 381 1.47 -25.74 10.36
N SER A 382 0.48 -25.80 11.25
CA SER A 382 -0.47 -26.91 11.33
C SER A 382 -1.89 -26.40 11.18
N GLY A 383 -2.75 -27.21 10.60
CA GLY A 383 -4.16 -26.90 10.40
C GLY A 383 -4.92 -28.14 9.97
N ARG A 384 -6.03 -27.94 9.25
CA ARG A 384 -6.85 -29.01 8.69
C ARG A 384 -7.01 -28.90 7.19
N GLU A 385 -7.26 -30.03 6.57
CA GLU A 385 -7.46 -30.18 5.14
C GLU A 385 -8.60 -31.16 4.87
N MET A 386 -9.11 -31.19 3.64
CA MET A 386 -10.01 -32.25 3.20
C MET A 386 -9.31 -33.61 3.22
N ALA A 387 -9.85 -34.57 3.99
CA ALA A 387 -9.22 -35.90 4.17
C ALA A 387 -9.27 -36.79 2.92
N LEU A 388 -10.24 -36.54 2.03
CA LEU A 388 -10.41 -37.27 0.78
C LEU A 388 -10.65 -36.25 -0.33
N ALA A 389 -9.84 -36.32 -1.39
CA ALA A 389 -10.13 -35.66 -2.65
C ALA A 389 -11.29 -36.41 -3.32
N ARG A 390 -12.54 -36.15 -2.93
CA ARG A 390 -13.72 -36.78 -3.54
C ARG A 390 -14.14 -36.06 -4.81
N HIS A 391 -14.63 -36.84 -5.78
CA HIS A 391 -15.13 -36.37 -7.08
C HIS A 391 -16.43 -35.54 -7.01
N ALA A 392 -17.14 -35.53 -5.87
CA ALA A 392 -18.40 -34.80 -5.72
C ALA A 392 -18.24 -33.62 -4.74
N PHE A 393 -18.76 -32.46 -5.16
CA PHE A 393 -18.81 -31.26 -4.32
C PHE A 393 -19.71 -31.50 -3.10
N ILE A 394 -19.20 -31.25 -1.90
CA ILE A 394 -19.83 -31.63 -0.65
C ILE A 394 -20.01 -30.42 0.26
N THR A 395 -21.08 -30.44 1.07
CA THR A 395 -21.30 -29.41 2.08
C THR A 395 -20.29 -29.55 3.23
N TYR A 396 -20.05 -28.43 3.91
CA TYR A 396 -19.12 -28.37 5.03
C TYR A 396 -19.42 -29.41 6.12
N ASP A 397 -20.69 -29.61 6.48
CA ASP A 397 -21.09 -30.53 7.56
C ASP A 397 -20.94 -32.01 7.22
N HIS A 398 -20.92 -32.36 5.93
CA HIS A 398 -20.75 -33.74 5.47
C HIS A 398 -19.33 -34.06 5.01
N ALA A 399 -18.46 -33.06 4.90
CA ALA A 399 -17.06 -33.25 4.57
C ALA A 399 -16.27 -33.91 5.72
N THR A 400 -15.28 -34.72 5.34
CA THR A 400 -14.30 -35.29 6.26
C THR A 400 -13.00 -34.50 6.18
N TYR A 401 -12.46 -34.12 7.33
CA TYR A 401 -11.20 -33.40 7.43
C TYR A 401 -10.13 -34.27 8.09
N SER A 402 -8.87 -33.95 7.83
CA SER A 402 -7.71 -34.49 8.55
C SER A 402 -6.80 -33.35 8.99
N GLN A 403 -5.97 -33.59 10.01
CA GLN A 403 -4.94 -32.62 10.36
C GLN A 403 -3.74 -32.73 9.42
N TYR A 404 -3.11 -31.58 9.13
CA TYR A 404 -1.83 -31.52 8.45
C TYR A 404 -0.81 -30.72 9.27
N THR A 405 0.47 -30.98 8.99
CA THR A 405 1.59 -30.09 9.33
C THR A 405 2.42 -29.81 8.09
N ARG A 406 2.76 -28.54 7.86
CA ARG A 406 3.72 -28.09 6.85
C ARG A 406 4.95 -27.51 7.54
N THR A 407 6.13 -27.85 7.05
CA THR A 407 7.40 -27.22 7.43
C THR A 407 8.03 -26.55 6.23
N TYR A 408 8.64 -25.40 6.45
CA TYR A 408 9.22 -24.54 5.43
C TYR A 408 10.71 -24.36 5.68
N ARG A 409 11.52 -24.45 4.63
CA ARG A 409 12.97 -24.26 4.73
C ARG A 409 13.40 -23.11 3.83
N TYR A 410 14.17 -22.19 4.39
CA TYR A 410 14.71 -21.04 3.68
C TYR A 410 16.23 -21.09 3.57
N ASP A 411 16.79 -20.42 2.58
CA ASP A 411 18.23 -20.12 2.51
C ASP A 411 18.57 -18.76 3.15
N ALA A 412 19.85 -18.39 3.09
CA ALA A 412 20.35 -17.13 3.64
C ALA A 412 19.90 -15.86 2.88
N GLY A 413 19.39 -16.00 1.65
CA GLY A 413 18.77 -14.93 0.86
C GLY A 413 17.26 -14.81 1.08
N GLY A 414 16.68 -15.68 1.92
CA GLY A 414 15.24 -15.75 2.17
C GLY A 414 14.46 -16.42 1.03
N ASN A 415 15.10 -17.22 0.19
CA ASN A 415 14.42 -18.06 -0.79
C ASN A 415 13.78 -19.26 -0.10
N LEU A 416 12.51 -19.54 -0.39
CA LEU A 416 11.84 -20.76 0.07
C LEU A 416 12.37 -21.94 -0.77
N MET A 417 13.05 -22.87 -0.10
CA MET A 417 13.75 -24.01 -0.71
C MET A 417 12.93 -25.28 -0.71
N GLN A 418 12.05 -25.43 0.29
CA GLN A 418 11.28 -26.65 0.47
C GLN A 418 9.98 -26.37 1.23
N ILE A 419 8.88 -26.98 0.76
CA ILE A 419 7.67 -27.18 1.54
C ILE A 419 7.51 -28.68 1.76
N ARG A 420 7.60 -29.12 3.02
CA ARG A 420 7.29 -30.50 3.38
C ARG A 420 5.92 -30.55 4.03
N HIS A 421 5.02 -31.33 3.45
CA HIS A 421 3.67 -31.54 3.93
C HIS A 421 3.52 -32.94 4.55
N SER A 422 2.84 -33.01 5.69
CA SER A 422 2.55 -34.26 6.38
C SER A 422 1.10 -34.31 6.86
N GLY A 423 0.32 -35.18 6.21
CA GLY A 423 -1.03 -35.60 6.61
C GLY A 423 -1.04 -37.10 6.96
N PRO A 424 -0.59 -37.52 8.16
CA PRO A 424 -0.36 -38.93 8.46
C PRO A 424 -1.63 -39.79 8.46
N ALA A 425 -2.79 -39.25 8.86
CA ALA A 425 -4.03 -40.01 8.92
C ALA A 425 -4.61 -40.39 7.55
N THR A 426 -4.26 -39.64 6.50
CA THR A 426 -4.66 -39.90 5.10
C THR A 426 -3.55 -40.54 4.29
N GLY A 427 -2.32 -40.60 4.82
CA GLY A 427 -1.12 -40.95 4.05
C GLY A 427 -0.70 -39.84 3.07
N ASN A 428 -1.30 -38.65 3.15
CA ASN A 428 -0.99 -37.51 2.29
C ASN A 428 0.28 -36.79 2.78
N SER A 429 1.44 -37.39 2.55
CA SER A 429 2.73 -36.77 2.87
C SER A 429 3.57 -36.63 1.61
N TYR A 430 4.01 -35.42 1.32
CA TYR A 430 4.81 -35.09 0.15
C TYR A 430 5.78 -33.95 0.46
N THR A 431 6.82 -33.87 -0.35
CA THR A 431 7.79 -32.77 -0.30
C THR A 431 7.81 -32.09 -1.66
N THR A 432 7.75 -30.76 -1.65
CA THR A 432 7.97 -29.94 -2.83
C THR A 432 9.31 -29.25 -2.65
N ASP A 433 10.27 -29.62 -3.50
CA ASP A 433 11.59 -29.02 -3.53
C ASP A 433 11.67 -27.95 -4.62
N PHE A 434 12.44 -26.90 -4.33
CA PHE A 434 12.71 -25.80 -5.23
C PHE A 434 14.20 -25.66 -5.49
N THR A 435 14.54 -25.34 -6.73
CA THR A 435 15.91 -25.12 -7.17
C THR A 435 16.13 -23.61 -7.27
N VAL A 436 17.07 -23.10 -6.48
CA VAL A 436 17.48 -21.69 -6.50
C VAL A 436 18.72 -21.55 -7.36
N SER A 437 18.81 -20.44 -8.09
CA SER A 437 20.00 -20.08 -8.87
C SER A 437 21.24 -19.97 -7.98
N ASP A 438 22.42 -20.26 -8.53
CA ASP A 438 23.70 -20.05 -7.84
C ASP A 438 24.19 -18.59 -7.90
N ARG A 439 23.47 -17.72 -8.63
CA ARG A 439 23.88 -16.31 -8.85
C ARG A 439 22.75 -15.28 -8.77
N SER A 440 21.52 -15.68 -8.41
CA SER A 440 20.39 -14.77 -8.17
C SER A 440 19.39 -15.37 -7.17
N ASN A 441 18.29 -14.66 -6.89
CA ASN A 441 17.16 -15.16 -6.11
C ASN A 441 16.05 -15.78 -6.98
N ARG A 442 16.37 -16.12 -8.24
CA ARG A 442 15.46 -16.86 -9.13
C ARG A 442 15.29 -18.27 -8.60
N VAL A 443 14.04 -18.72 -8.54
CA VAL A 443 13.63 -20.01 -7.98
C VAL A 443 12.63 -20.68 -8.91
N VAL A 444 12.81 -21.97 -9.17
CA VAL A 444 11.84 -22.79 -9.90
C VAL A 444 11.52 -24.07 -9.13
N LEU A 445 10.42 -24.73 -9.47
CA LEU A 445 10.16 -26.11 -9.04
C LEU A 445 11.33 -27.01 -9.48
N SER A 446 11.81 -27.89 -8.60
CA SER A 446 12.88 -28.83 -8.98
C SER A 446 12.48 -29.80 -10.10
N ALA A 447 11.18 -29.95 -10.36
CA ALA A 447 10.65 -30.67 -11.52
C ALA A 447 10.96 -30.00 -12.88
N LEU A 448 11.25 -28.69 -12.89
CA LEU A 448 11.70 -27.98 -14.11
C LEU A 448 13.20 -28.21 -14.34
N THR A 449 14.00 -28.03 -13.29
CA THR A 449 15.41 -28.41 -13.29
C THR A 449 15.90 -28.60 -11.85
N PRO A 450 16.68 -29.66 -11.55
CA PRO A 450 17.36 -29.81 -10.27
C PRO A 450 18.69 -29.05 -10.22
N ASN A 451 19.16 -28.48 -11.33
CA ASN A 451 20.47 -27.85 -11.46
C ASN A 451 20.38 -26.32 -11.29
N PRO A 452 20.96 -25.73 -10.23
CA PRO A 452 20.99 -24.29 -10.00
C PRO A 452 21.45 -23.45 -11.20
N ARG A 453 22.39 -23.98 -12.00
CA ARG A 453 22.97 -23.27 -13.16
C ARG A 453 22.00 -23.10 -14.33
N GLU A 454 20.98 -23.95 -14.40
CA GLU A 454 19.97 -23.93 -15.47
C GLU A 454 18.80 -23.00 -15.15
N VAL A 455 18.64 -22.59 -13.88
CA VAL A 455 17.52 -21.78 -13.40
C VAL A 455 17.42 -20.46 -14.17
N GLU A 456 18.56 -19.83 -14.47
CA GLU A 456 18.62 -18.55 -15.17
C GLU A 456 18.02 -18.59 -16.58
N GLY A 457 18.18 -19.72 -17.28
CA GLY A 457 17.58 -19.95 -18.59
C GLY A 457 16.06 -20.02 -18.57
N MET A 458 15.46 -20.19 -17.38
CA MET A 458 14.02 -20.24 -17.16
C MET A 458 13.41 -18.85 -16.95
N PHE A 459 14.20 -17.78 -16.99
CA PHE A 459 13.74 -16.40 -16.83
C PHE A 459 14.15 -15.53 -18.02
N THR A 460 13.42 -14.45 -18.26
CA THR A 460 13.84 -13.36 -19.15
C THR A 460 14.98 -12.56 -18.51
N ALA A 461 15.63 -11.71 -19.31
CA ALA A 461 16.61 -10.75 -18.79
C ALA A 461 16.04 -9.88 -17.65
N GLY A 462 14.77 -9.44 -17.78
CA GLY A 462 14.07 -8.63 -16.78
C GLY A 462 13.55 -9.39 -15.56
N GLY A 463 13.80 -10.69 -15.43
CA GLY A 463 13.39 -11.47 -14.27
C GLY A 463 11.98 -12.02 -14.30
N GLN A 464 11.38 -12.18 -15.48
CA GLN A 464 10.07 -12.83 -15.64
C GLN A 464 10.23 -14.33 -15.92
N GLN A 465 9.50 -15.20 -15.20
CA GLN A 465 9.58 -16.66 -15.41
C GLN A 465 8.99 -17.08 -16.76
N ARG A 466 9.63 -18.02 -17.47
CA ARG A 466 9.24 -18.46 -18.82
C ARG A 466 8.39 -19.73 -18.86
N LEU A 467 8.52 -20.57 -17.84
CA LEU A 467 7.80 -21.85 -17.73
C LEU A 467 7.15 -21.97 -16.36
N LEU A 468 5.84 -22.24 -16.31
CA LEU A 468 5.13 -22.49 -15.06
C LEU A 468 5.37 -23.91 -14.55
N TYR A 469 5.22 -24.86 -15.46
CA TYR A 469 5.48 -26.29 -15.34
C TYR A 469 6.14 -26.77 -16.65
N PRO A 470 6.71 -27.98 -16.70
CA PRO A 470 7.17 -28.56 -17.98
C PRO A 470 6.06 -28.49 -19.03
N GLY A 471 6.35 -27.86 -20.18
CA GLY A 471 5.39 -27.65 -21.27
C GLY A 471 4.47 -26.42 -21.15
N GLN A 472 4.34 -25.81 -19.97
CA GLN A 472 3.45 -24.65 -19.78
C GLN A 472 4.20 -23.32 -19.91
N ARG A 473 4.10 -22.70 -21.08
CA ARG A 473 4.82 -21.46 -21.42
C ARG A 473 4.14 -20.21 -20.86
N LEU A 474 4.97 -19.23 -20.52
CA LEU A 474 4.58 -17.89 -20.08
C LEU A 474 5.15 -16.86 -21.07
N LEU A 475 4.27 -16.06 -21.65
CA LEU A 475 4.62 -14.95 -22.53
C LEU A 475 4.41 -13.63 -21.79
N TRP A 476 5.27 -12.67 -22.04
CA TRP A 476 5.29 -11.39 -21.33
C TRP A 476 5.28 -10.22 -22.30
N THR A 477 4.61 -9.13 -21.93
CA THR A 477 4.64 -7.88 -22.69
C THR A 477 6.03 -7.23 -22.57
N PRO A 478 6.39 -6.29 -23.47
CA PRO A 478 7.61 -5.49 -23.33
C PRO A 478 7.70 -4.69 -22.02
N ARG A 479 6.59 -4.54 -21.30
CA ARG A 479 6.52 -3.85 -19.99
C ARG A 479 6.67 -4.79 -18.80
N GLY A 480 6.84 -6.09 -19.06
CA GLY A 480 6.98 -7.13 -18.03
C GLY A 480 5.65 -7.60 -17.43
N GLU A 481 4.52 -7.37 -18.11
CA GLU A 481 3.20 -7.88 -17.68
C GLU A 481 2.96 -9.26 -18.30
N LEU A 482 2.25 -10.15 -17.61
CA LEU A 482 1.97 -11.49 -18.13
C LEU A 482 0.97 -11.38 -19.30
N GLN A 483 1.39 -11.70 -20.51
CA GLN A 483 0.55 -11.62 -21.71
C GLN A 483 -0.28 -12.89 -21.90
N GLN A 484 0.34 -14.06 -21.72
CA GLN A 484 -0.32 -15.35 -21.94
C GLN A 484 0.31 -16.46 -21.10
N VAL A 485 -0.54 -17.38 -20.65
CA VAL A 485 -0.20 -18.70 -20.15
C VAL A 485 -0.75 -19.73 -21.13
N SER A 486 0.02 -20.77 -21.47
CA SER A 486 -0.47 -21.93 -22.22
C SER A 486 -0.54 -23.16 -21.30
N PRO A 487 -1.68 -23.47 -20.66
CA PRO A 487 -1.78 -24.59 -19.72
C PRO A 487 -1.64 -25.96 -20.39
N VAL A 488 -2.07 -26.08 -21.65
CA VAL A 488 -1.97 -27.32 -22.45
C VAL A 488 -1.49 -26.95 -23.84
N THR A 489 -0.30 -27.44 -24.21
CA THR A 489 0.24 -27.30 -25.56
C THR A 489 -0.12 -28.52 -26.40
N ARG A 490 -0.57 -28.33 -27.66
CA ARG A 490 -0.95 -29.42 -28.56
C ARG A 490 -0.08 -29.41 -29.83
N GLU A 491 0.19 -30.60 -30.36
CA GLU A 491 0.83 -30.73 -31.68
C GLU A 491 -0.22 -30.72 -32.78
N GLY A 492 -0.10 -29.80 -33.74
CA GLY A 492 -0.99 -29.72 -34.92
C GLY A 492 -2.40 -29.17 -34.63
N ALA A 493 -2.65 -28.65 -33.43
CA ALA A 493 -3.89 -27.99 -33.04
C ALA A 493 -3.59 -26.78 -32.13
N ASP A 494 -4.55 -25.88 -31.97
CA ASP A 494 -4.39 -24.70 -31.13
C ASP A 494 -4.28 -25.06 -29.64
N ASP A 495 -3.29 -24.47 -28.97
CA ASP A 495 -3.09 -24.59 -27.53
C ASP A 495 -4.33 -24.13 -26.74
N ASP A 496 -4.50 -24.70 -25.55
CA ASP A 496 -5.31 -24.03 -24.53
C ASP A 496 -4.52 -22.83 -24.02
N PHE A 497 -5.18 -21.69 -23.86
CA PHE A 497 -4.51 -20.49 -23.37
C PHE A 497 -5.38 -19.69 -22.42
N GLU A 498 -4.70 -18.93 -21.57
CA GLU A 498 -5.25 -17.83 -20.78
C GLU A 498 -4.42 -16.60 -21.09
N GLY A 499 -5.04 -15.55 -21.64
CA GLY A 499 -4.35 -14.35 -22.09
C GLY A 499 -4.96 -13.08 -21.52
N TYR A 500 -4.16 -12.01 -21.45
CA TYR A 500 -4.50 -10.80 -20.71
C TYR A 500 -4.13 -9.52 -21.47
N ARG A 501 -4.91 -8.46 -21.24
CA ARG A 501 -4.55 -7.09 -21.65
C ARG A 501 -4.63 -6.13 -20.47
N TYR A 502 -3.75 -5.13 -20.53
CA TYR A 502 -3.57 -4.14 -19.49
C TYR A 502 -3.78 -2.73 -20.04
N ALA A 503 -4.29 -1.85 -19.19
CA ALA A 503 -4.36 -0.41 -19.45
C ALA A 503 -2.98 0.25 -19.32
N GLY A 504 -2.90 1.56 -19.61
CA GLY A 504 -1.64 2.32 -19.46
C GLY A 504 -1.09 2.34 -18.03
N ASP A 505 -1.97 2.25 -17.03
CA ASP A 505 -1.63 2.11 -15.59
C ASP A 505 -1.24 0.67 -15.19
N ARG A 506 -1.11 -0.22 -16.18
CA ARG A 506 -0.78 -1.65 -16.06
C ARG A 506 -1.79 -2.48 -15.29
N GLN A 507 -3.01 -1.98 -15.09
CA GLN A 507 -4.09 -2.79 -14.52
C GLN A 507 -4.77 -3.63 -15.60
N ARG A 508 -5.09 -4.87 -15.27
CA ARG A 508 -5.77 -5.81 -16.17
C ARG A 508 -7.17 -5.30 -16.50
N VAL A 509 -7.49 -5.24 -17.79
CA VAL A 509 -8.81 -4.83 -18.29
C VAL A 509 -9.50 -5.88 -19.13
N LEU A 510 -8.76 -6.88 -19.62
CA LEU A 510 -9.31 -8.02 -20.35
C LEU A 510 -8.60 -9.29 -19.91
N LYS A 511 -9.38 -10.36 -19.73
CA LYS A 511 -8.89 -11.74 -19.65
C LYS A 511 -9.65 -12.60 -20.65
N LEU A 512 -8.92 -13.38 -21.42
CA LEU A 512 -9.45 -14.37 -22.35
C LEU A 512 -8.98 -15.75 -21.92
N THR A 513 -9.86 -16.73 -21.99
CA THR A 513 -9.48 -18.14 -21.88
C THR A 513 -10.02 -18.89 -23.08
N SER A 514 -9.25 -19.86 -23.55
CA SER A 514 -9.67 -20.77 -24.61
C SER A 514 -9.22 -22.16 -24.24
N ARG A 515 -10.17 -23.10 -24.23
CA ARG A 515 -9.90 -24.50 -23.91
C ARG A 515 -10.69 -25.43 -24.82
N GLU A 516 -10.08 -26.56 -25.17
CA GLU A 516 -10.80 -27.63 -25.84
C GLU A 516 -11.60 -28.46 -24.83
N THR A 517 -12.89 -28.70 -25.07
CA THR A 517 -13.75 -29.50 -24.17
C THR A 517 -14.74 -30.31 -24.99
N ALA A 518 -14.70 -31.64 -24.87
CA ALA A 518 -15.66 -32.57 -25.52
C ALA A 518 -15.86 -32.34 -27.04
N GLY A 519 -14.78 -32.05 -27.78
CA GLY A 519 -14.81 -31.84 -29.23
C GLY A 519 -15.26 -30.44 -29.69
N ALA A 520 -15.49 -29.51 -28.75
CA ALA A 520 -15.77 -28.11 -29.05
C ALA A 520 -14.79 -27.19 -28.31
N ARG A 521 -14.45 -26.05 -28.94
CA ARG A 521 -13.64 -25.01 -28.29
C ARG A 521 -14.55 -24.15 -27.40
N MET A 522 -14.24 -24.13 -26.11
CA MET A 522 -14.88 -23.24 -25.13
C MET A 522 -14.00 -22.01 -24.93
N GLY A 523 -14.56 -20.83 -25.16
CA GLY A 523 -13.93 -19.55 -24.88
C GLY A 523 -14.61 -18.83 -23.72
N GLN A 524 -13.87 -18.06 -22.94
CA GLN A 524 -14.45 -17.11 -22.00
C GLN A 524 -13.73 -15.77 -22.11
N ARG A 525 -14.51 -14.70 -22.11
CA ARG A 525 -14.06 -13.31 -22.20
C ARG A 525 -14.53 -12.57 -20.95
N VAL A 526 -13.61 -11.92 -20.24
CA VAL A 526 -13.90 -11.13 -19.03
C VAL A 526 -13.33 -9.72 -19.21
N VAL A 527 -14.20 -8.72 -19.24
CA VAL A 527 -13.82 -7.30 -19.22
C VAL A 527 -13.94 -6.77 -17.80
N TYR A 528 -12.87 -6.17 -17.28
CA TYR A 528 -12.85 -5.57 -15.95
C TYR A 528 -13.06 -4.07 -16.07
N LEU A 529 -14.11 -3.57 -15.42
CA LEU A 529 -14.54 -2.18 -15.43
C LEU A 529 -14.74 -1.68 -13.99
N PRO A 530 -14.76 -0.36 -13.78
CA PRO A 530 -15.23 0.25 -12.54
C PRO A 530 -16.53 -0.38 -12.01
N GLY A 531 -16.47 -1.05 -10.86
CA GLY A 531 -17.64 -1.65 -10.20
C GLY A 531 -18.27 -2.85 -10.90
N LEU A 532 -17.71 -3.34 -12.01
CA LEU A 532 -18.38 -4.30 -12.90
C LEU A 532 -17.39 -5.22 -13.62
N GLU A 533 -17.66 -6.52 -13.62
CA GLU A 533 -17.02 -7.49 -14.52
C GLU A 533 -18.05 -7.97 -15.55
N LEU A 534 -17.72 -7.88 -16.84
CA LEU A 534 -18.54 -8.40 -17.93
C LEU A 534 -17.95 -9.72 -18.41
N ARG A 535 -18.64 -10.83 -18.14
CA ARG A 535 -18.20 -12.18 -18.52
C ARG A 535 -19.11 -12.77 -19.59
N SER A 536 -18.51 -13.16 -20.71
CA SER A 536 -19.17 -13.92 -21.78
C SER A 536 -18.49 -15.27 -21.96
N THR A 537 -19.29 -16.34 -22.04
CA THR A 537 -18.80 -17.70 -22.32
C THR A 537 -19.31 -18.15 -23.68
N PHE A 538 -18.42 -18.72 -24.49
CA PHE A 538 -18.67 -19.19 -25.85
C PHE A 538 -18.36 -20.68 -25.96
N ILE A 539 -19.21 -21.44 -26.65
CA ILE A 539 -18.96 -22.86 -26.97
C ILE A 539 -19.19 -23.03 -28.48
N GLY A 540 -18.18 -23.49 -29.21
CA GLY A 540 -18.28 -23.65 -30.66
C GLY A 540 -18.60 -22.35 -31.40
N GLY A 541 -18.15 -21.20 -30.87
CA GLY A 541 -18.42 -19.86 -31.40
C GLY A 541 -19.76 -19.24 -30.98
N ALA A 542 -20.71 -20.02 -30.47
CA ALA A 542 -21.98 -19.49 -29.97
C ALA A 542 -21.83 -18.98 -28.52
N GLN A 543 -22.36 -17.79 -28.24
CA GLN A 543 -22.42 -17.27 -26.87
C GLN A 543 -23.44 -18.07 -26.05
N THR A 544 -22.95 -18.80 -25.07
CA THR A 544 -23.77 -19.68 -24.20
C THR A 544 -24.07 -19.06 -22.85
N GLU A 545 -23.28 -18.06 -22.43
CA GLU A 545 -23.50 -17.31 -21.19
C GLU A 545 -23.12 -15.85 -21.40
N ALA A 546 -23.94 -14.93 -20.87
CA ALA A 546 -23.58 -13.54 -20.64
C ALA A 546 -23.96 -13.16 -19.20
N LEU A 547 -22.94 -12.81 -18.43
CA LEU A 547 -23.00 -12.57 -17.01
C LEU A 547 -22.40 -11.20 -16.67
N GLN A 548 -23.17 -10.37 -15.99
CA GLN A 548 -22.69 -9.17 -15.30
C GLN A 548 -22.40 -9.53 -13.85
N ILE A 549 -21.22 -9.15 -13.37
CA ILE A 549 -20.82 -9.30 -11.97
C ILE A 549 -20.63 -7.90 -11.39
N VAL A 550 -21.63 -7.42 -10.66
CA VAL A 550 -21.55 -6.12 -9.96
C VAL A 550 -20.71 -6.32 -8.71
N THR A 551 -19.73 -5.46 -8.48
CA THR A 551 -18.78 -5.55 -7.36
C THR A 551 -18.87 -4.30 -6.48
N MET A 552 -19.02 -4.49 -5.17
CA MET A 552 -19.18 -3.40 -4.19
C MET A 552 -18.26 -3.61 -2.99
N GLY A 553 -17.55 -2.55 -2.60
CA GLY A 553 -16.52 -2.61 -1.57
C GLY A 553 -15.21 -3.21 -2.10
N GLU A 554 -14.15 -3.10 -1.29
CA GLU A 554 -12.82 -3.58 -1.67
C GLU A 554 -12.67 -5.10 -1.49
N PRO A 555 -12.03 -5.80 -2.43
CA PRO A 555 -11.65 -7.20 -2.26
C PRO A 555 -10.85 -7.44 -0.97
N GLY A 556 -11.18 -8.49 -0.22
CA GLY A 556 -10.53 -8.80 1.05
C GLY A 556 -10.93 -7.90 2.22
N ARG A 557 -12.00 -7.12 2.07
CA ARG A 557 -12.61 -6.25 3.10
C ARG A 557 -14.13 -6.48 3.20
N ALA A 558 -14.56 -7.73 3.12
CA ALA A 558 -15.96 -8.17 3.05
C ALA A 558 -16.69 -7.69 1.79
N GLN A 559 -16.05 -7.83 0.61
CA GLN A 559 -16.64 -7.46 -0.67
C GLN A 559 -17.98 -8.17 -0.90
N VAL A 560 -18.92 -7.46 -1.52
CA VAL A 560 -20.19 -8.01 -1.99
C VAL A 560 -20.21 -8.06 -3.52
N ARG A 561 -20.70 -9.17 -4.07
CA ARG A 561 -20.87 -9.38 -5.51
C ARG A 561 -22.33 -9.72 -5.83
N VAL A 562 -22.82 -9.30 -6.99
CA VAL A 562 -24.13 -9.71 -7.53
C VAL A 562 -23.95 -10.30 -8.92
N LEU A 563 -24.41 -11.53 -9.10
CA LEU A 563 -24.36 -12.26 -10.38
C LEU A 563 -25.68 -12.08 -11.13
N ARG A 564 -25.64 -11.41 -12.28
CA ARG A 564 -26.80 -11.15 -13.13
C ARG A 564 -26.60 -11.70 -14.54
N TRP A 565 -27.37 -12.74 -14.89
CA TRP A 565 -27.35 -13.34 -16.21
C TRP A 565 -28.34 -12.67 -17.15
N HIS A 566 -27.89 -12.43 -18.38
CA HIS A 566 -28.72 -12.04 -19.53
C HIS A 566 -28.90 -13.19 -20.51
N VAL A 567 -27.95 -14.13 -20.54
CA VAL A 567 -27.99 -15.36 -21.34
C VAL A 567 -27.39 -16.48 -20.49
N GLY A 568 -27.97 -17.68 -20.57
CA GLY A 568 -27.34 -18.89 -20.04
C GLY A 568 -27.33 -19.02 -18.51
N GLN A 569 -28.33 -18.45 -17.81
CA GLN A 569 -28.48 -18.66 -16.37
C GLN A 569 -28.49 -20.16 -16.04
N PRO A 570 -27.60 -20.64 -15.16
CA PRO A 570 -27.57 -22.05 -14.78
C PRO A 570 -28.84 -22.48 -14.05
N ALA A 571 -29.28 -23.72 -14.30
CA ALA A 571 -30.38 -24.32 -13.55
C ALA A 571 -30.04 -24.42 -12.05
N GLY A 572 -30.99 -24.03 -11.20
CA GLY A 572 -30.84 -24.09 -9.74
C GLY A 572 -30.07 -22.92 -9.11
N VAL A 573 -29.66 -21.92 -9.90
CA VAL A 573 -29.08 -20.66 -9.40
C VAL A 573 -30.07 -19.54 -9.69
N GLU A 574 -30.49 -18.79 -8.67
CA GLU A 574 -31.36 -17.62 -8.84
C GLU A 574 -30.61 -16.52 -9.63
N ASN A 575 -31.32 -15.76 -10.48
CA ASN A 575 -30.74 -14.58 -11.11
C ASN A 575 -30.61 -13.45 -10.07
N ASP A 576 -29.79 -12.44 -10.35
CA ASP A 576 -29.44 -11.39 -9.39
C ASP A 576 -28.95 -11.98 -8.06
N GLN A 577 -28.13 -13.03 -8.13
CA GLN A 577 -27.64 -13.73 -6.96
C GLN A 577 -26.60 -12.90 -6.22
N TRP A 578 -26.96 -12.47 -5.01
CA TRP A 578 -26.09 -11.81 -4.06
C TRP A 578 -25.09 -12.78 -3.44
N ARG A 579 -23.85 -12.33 -3.28
CA ARG A 579 -22.74 -13.05 -2.65
C ARG A 579 -21.95 -12.13 -1.74
N PHE A 580 -22.08 -12.34 -0.45
CA PHE A 580 -21.34 -11.61 0.58
C PHE A 580 -20.13 -12.43 1.00
N SER A 581 -18.92 -11.87 0.84
CA SER A 581 -17.68 -12.49 1.32
C SER A 581 -17.46 -12.17 2.79
N HIS A 582 -16.95 -13.14 3.55
CA HIS A 582 -16.48 -12.96 4.92
C HIS A 582 -15.03 -13.44 5.01
N ASP A 583 -14.16 -12.51 5.35
CA ASP A 583 -12.72 -12.65 5.14
C ASP A 583 -11.95 -12.82 6.47
N ASP A 584 -10.74 -13.36 6.38
CA ASP A 584 -9.80 -13.44 7.51
C ASP A 584 -8.94 -12.17 7.66
N LEU A 585 -7.96 -12.21 8.58
CA LEU A 585 -7.02 -11.11 8.83
C LEU A 585 -6.28 -10.65 7.56
N SER A 586 -5.94 -11.57 6.66
CA SER A 586 -5.22 -11.29 5.41
C SER A 586 -6.14 -10.84 4.27
N GLY A 587 -7.45 -10.83 4.50
CA GLY A 587 -8.46 -10.61 3.47
C GLY A 587 -8.80 -11.86 2.65
N SER A 588 -8.40 -13.05 3.07
CA SER A 588 -8.75 -14.29 2.37
C SER A 588 -10.23 -14.63 2.58
N SER A 589 -10.97 -14.88 1.50
CA SER A 589 -12.42 -15.17 1.51
C SER A 589 -12.69 -16.57 2.05
N LEU A 590 -13.05 -16.66 3.33
CA LEU A 590 -13.29 -17.94 4.00
C LEU A 590 -14.71 -18.46 3.80
N LEU A 591 -15.69 -17.56 3.70
CA LEU A 591 -17.11 -17.90 3.64
C LEU A 591 -17.82 -16.98 2.65
N GLU A 592 -18.64 -17.55 1.77
CA GLU A 592 -19.62 -16.79 0.98
C GLU A 592 -21.04 -17.09 1.46
N THR A 593 -21.86 -16.05 1.59
CA THR A 593 -23.29 -16.17 1.92
C THR A 593 -24.17 -15.47 0.89
N ASP A 594 -25.38 -15.98 0.68
CA ASP A 594 -26.35 -15.39 -0.24
C ASP A 594 -27.09 -14.16 0.33
N GLY A 595 -28.03 -13.62 -0.45
CA GLY A 595 -28.89 -12.49 -0.06
C GLY A 595 -29.83 -12.78 1.11
N LYS A 596 -29.98 -14.05 1.50
CA LYS A 596 -30.73 -14.51 2.68
C LYS A 596 -29.79 -14.88 3.83
N GLY A 597 -28.49 -14.60 3.70
CA GLY A 597 -27.42 -14.91 4.66
C GLY A 597 -27.03 -16.39 4.72
N SER A 598 -27.56 -17.24 3.83
CA SER A 598 -27.31 -18.68 3.85
C SER A 598 -25.96 -18.99 3.21
N VAL A 599 -25.22 -19.95 3.76
CA VAL A 599 -23.89 -20.31 3.28
C VAL A 599 -23.96 -20.87 1.85
N ILE A 600 -23.18 -20.30 0.95
CA ILE A 600 -22.96 -20.77 -0.42
C ILE A 600 -21.72 -21.67 -0.44
N SER A 601 -20.58 -21.14 0.01
CA SER A 601 -19.27 -21.81 -0.03
C SER A 601 -18.45 -21.53 1.22
N GLN A 602 -17.54 -22.44 1.55
CA GLN A 602 -16.50 -22.28 2.58
C GLN A 602 -15.16 -22.74 2.03
N GLU A 603 -14.12 -21.95 2.29
CA GLU A 603 -12.75 -22.20 1.84
C GLU A 603 -11.74 -21.95 2.96
N GLU A 604 -10.73 -22.81 3.09
CA GLU A 604 -9.57 -22.59 3.96
C GLU A 604 -8.29 -22.75 3.16
N PHE A 605 -7.26 -22.02 3.57
CA PHE A 605 -6.00 -21.93 2.85
C PHE A 605 -4.84 -22.51 3.67
N TYR A 606 -3.89 -23.15 2.99
CA TYR A 606 -2.53 -23.26 3.47
C TYR A 606 -1.92 -21.86 3.59
N PRO A 607 -0.89 -21.66 4.43
CA PRO A 607 -0.33 -20.33 4.69
C PRO A 607 0.04 -19.52 3.44
N TYR A 608 0.57 -20.17 2.41
CA TYR A 608 0.98 -19.53 1.15
C TYR A 608 -0.15 -19.49 0.09
N GLY A 609 -1.41 -19.70 0.46
CA GLY A 609 -2.57 -19.44 -0.40
C GLY A 609 -3.07 -20.60 -1.27
N GLY A 610 -2.46 -21.79 -1.16
CA GLY A 610 -3.05 -23.00 -1.72
C GLY A 610 -4.31 -23.40 -0.95
N THR A 611 -5.35 -23.86 -1.63
CA THR A 611 -6.62 -24.26 -0.97
C THR A 611 -6.46 -25.59 -0.22
N ALA A 612 -6.76 -25.60 1.08
CA ALA A 612 -6.75 -26.79 1.94
C ALA A 612 -8.15 -27.39 2.11
N ILE A 613 -9.18 -26.55 2.15
CA ILE A 613 -10.60 -26.95 2.18
C ILE A 613 -11.36 -26.13 1.16
N PHE A 614 -12.23 -26.76 0.37
CA PHE A 614 -13.22 -26.07 -0.44
C PHE A 614 -14.52 -26.88 -0.45
N THR A 615 -15.58 -26.28 0.06
CA THR A 615 -16.90 -26.92 0.23
C THR A 615 -17.99 -25.92 -0.11
N GLY A 616 -19.21 -26.40 -0.33
CA GLY A 616 -20.37 -25.54 -0.52
C GLY A 616 -21.62 -26.32 -0.87
N ARG A 617 -22.74 -25.61 -1.04
CA ARG A 617 -24.04 -26.24 -1.25
C ARG A 617 -24.28 -26.74 -2.69
N SER A 618 -23.54 -26.21 -3.66
CA SER A 618 -23.65 -26.57 -5.07
C SER A 618 -22.31 -26.37 -5.79
N ALA A 619 -21.95 -27.34 -6.63
CA ALA A 619 -20.78 -27.23 -7.52
C ALA A 619 -20.93 -26.08 -8.51
N THR A 620 -22.15 -25.87 -9.02
CA THR A 620 -22.47 -24.79 -9.96
C THR A 620 -22.22 -23.44 -9.31
N GLU A 621 -22.72 -23.20 -8.10
CA GLU A 621 -22.51 -21.93 -7.41
C GLU A 621 -21.03 -21.72 -7.06
N ALA A 622 -20.33 -22.76 -6.63
CA ALA A 622 -18.91 -22.70 -6.32
C ALA A 622 -18.03 -22.31 -7.51
N SER A 623 -18.44 -22.63 -8.74
CA SER A 623 -17.71 -22.27 -9.97
C SER A 623 -17.64 -20.76 -10.23
N TYR A 624 -18.51 -19.96 -9.58
CA TYR A 624 -18.52 -18.49 -9.70
C TYR A 624 -17.68 -17.78 -8.63
N LYS A 625 -17.02 -18.52 -7.71
CA LYS A 625 -16.09 -17.92 -6.74
C LYS A 625 -14.70 -17.72 -7.37
N CYS A 626 -14.39 -16.47 -7.74
CA CYS A 626 -13.11 -16.09 -8.33
C CYS A 626 -12.13 -15.44 -7.33
N LEU A 627 -12.61 -14.62 -6.39
CA LEU A 627 -11.79 -14.06 -5.32
C LEU A 627 -11.62 -15.06 -4.18
N ARG A 628 -10.38 -15.29 -3.76
CA ARG A 628 -10.04 -16.32 -2.77
C ARG A 628 -9.02 -15.81 -1.77
N TYR A 629 -7.75 -16.22 -1.89
CA TYR A 629 -6.66 -15.85 -0.99
C TYR A 629 -6.30 -14.36 -1.10
N SER A 630 -6.14 -13.69 0.04
CA SER A 630 -5.82 -12.26 0.17
C SER A 630 -6.73 -11.33 -0.66
N GLY A 631 -7.99 -11.73 -0.86
CA GLY A 631 -8.94 -10.99 -1.68
C GLY A 631 -8.57 -10.94 -3.16
N LYS A 632 -7.68 -11.79 -3.64
CA LYS A 632 -7.19 -11.79 -5.03
C LYS A 632 -7.90 -12.83 -5.88
N GLU A 633 -8.03 -12.51 -7.17
CA GLU A 633 -8.59 -13.42 -8.16
C GLU A 633 -7.63 -14.57 -8.42
N ARG A 634 -8.12 -15.80 -8.28
CA ARG A 634 -7.41 -17.01 -8.71
C ARG A 634 -7.81 -17.35 -10.14
N ASP A 635 -6.88 -17.19 -11.06
CA ASP A 635 -7.10 -17.49 -12.47
C ASP A 635 -7.12 -19.00 -12.74
N VAL A 636 -7.48 -19.41 -13.97
CA VAL A 636 -7.61 -20.82 -14.35
C VAL A 636 -6.25 -21.52 -14.31
N SER A 637 -5.18 -20.79 -14.62
CA SER A 637 -3.78 -21.21 -14.44
C SER A 637 -3.42 -21.53 -12.97
N GLY A 638 -4.27 -21.14 -12.02
CA GLY A 638 -4.04 -21.26 -10.58
C GLY A 638 -3.22 -20.13 -9.97
N LEU A 639 -2.68 -19.24 -10.81
CA LEU A 639 -2.01 -18.02 -10.37
C LEU A 639 -3.00 -17.06 -9.73
N TYR A 640 -2.50 -16.26 -8.77
CA TYR A 640 -3.26 -15.14 -8.23
C TYR A 640 -2.81 -13.83 -8.89
N TYR A 641 -3.75 -13.05 -9.39
CA TYR A 641 -3.49 -11.71 -9.93
C TYR A 641 -3.55 -10.66 -8.82
N TYR A 642 -2.43 -9.99 -8.54
CA TYR A 642 -2.34 -8.98 -7.49
C TYR A 642 -2.43 -7.53 -8.02
N GLY A 643 -2.30 -7.33 -9.33
CA GLY A 643 -2.18 -6.01 -9.94
C GLY A 643 -0.90 -5.93 -10.78
N TRP A 644 0.23 -5.69 -10.12
CA TRP A 644 1.53 -5.56 -10.79
C TRP A 644 2.23 -6.90 -11.04
N ARG A 645 1.90 -7.93 -10.27
CA ARG A 645 2.51 -9.26 -10.37
C ARG A 645 1.48 -10.37 -10.25
N TYR A 646 1.88 -11.53 -10.76
CA TYR A 646 1.19 -12.80 -10.55
C TYR A 646 1.92 -13.62 -9.48
N TYR A 647 1.16 -14.30 -8.63
CA TYR A 647 1.67 -15.05 -7.50
C TYR A 647 1.41 -16.56 -7.66
N GLN A 648 2.42 -17.37 -7.30
CA GLN A 648 2.36 -18.83 -7.35
C GLN A 648 2.12 -19.42 -5.94
N PRO A 649 0.87 -19.77 -5.57
CA PRO A 649 0.57 -20.25 -4.21
C PRO A 649 1.18 -21.62 -3.87
N TRP A 650 1.54 -22.42 -4.88
CA TRP A 650 2.22 -23.72 -4.69
C TRP A 650 3.75 -23.59 -4.54
N VAL A 651 4.34 -22.48 -5.00
CA VAL A 651 5.76 -22.16 -4.81
C VAL A 651 5.99 -21.24 -3.61
N GLY A 652 5.00 -20.41 -3.27
CA GLY A 652 5.12 -19.41 -2.21
C GLY A 652 5.92 -18.17 -2.63
N ARG A 653 5.96 -17.84 -3.93
CA ARG A 653 6.78 -16.77 -4.51
C ARG A 653 6.09 -16.05 -5.67
N TRP A 654 6.62 -14.88 -6.02
CA TRP A 654 6.18 -14.09 -7.19
C TRP A 654 6.68 -14.69 -8.50
N LEU A 655 5.88 -14.59 -9.56
CA LEU A 655 6.19 -15.09 -10.91
C LEU A 655 7.24 -14.22 -11.65
N SER A 656 7.42 -12.99 -11.19
CA SER A 656 8.35 -12.01 -11.75
C SER A 656 9.01 -11.18 -10.65
N ALA A 657 10.18 -10.62 -10.97
CA ALA A 657 10.89 -9.70 -10.08
C ALA A 657 10.04 -8.47 -9.76
N ASP A 658 10.17 -7.95 -8.54
CA ASP A 658 9.45 -6.77 -8.07
C ASP A 658 9.72 -5.53 -8.95
N PRO A 659 8.69 -4.95 -9.58
CA PRO A 659 8.87 -3.75 -10.40
C PRO A 659 9.18 -2.51 -9.57
N ALA A 660 8.94 -2.51 -8.24
CA ALA A 660 9.37 -1.44 -7.34
C ALA A 660 10.87 -1.55 -6.97
N GLY A 661 11.56 -2.62 -7.38
CA GLY A 661 12.96 -2.85 -7.04
C GLY A 661 13.14 -3.21 -5.57
N ILE A 662 14.22 -2.72 -4.95
CA ILE A 662 14.66 -3.17 -3.61
C ILE A 662 13.87 -2.55 -2.43
N VAL A 663 12.65 -2.07 -2.66
CA VAL A 663 11.82 -1.38 -1.64
C VAL A 663 11.49 -2.30 -0.46
N ASP A 664 11.21 -3.59 -0.72
CA ASP A 664 10.90 -4.60 0.32
C ASP A 664 12.05 -5.59 0.55
N GLY A 665 13.27 -5.18 0.19
CA GLY A 665 14.53 -5.93 0.36
C GLY A 665 15.20 -6.34 -0.95
N LEU A 666 16.39 -6.95 -0.84
CA LEU A 666 17.23 -7.32 -2.00
C LEU A 666 16.71 -8.52 -2.80
N ASN A 667 15.81 -9.34 -2.23
CA ASN A 667 15.23 -10.49 -2.89
C ASN A 667 13.91 -10.10 -3.57
N LEU A 668 13.96 -9.92 -4.89
CA LEU A 668 12.82 -9.36 -5.65
C LEU A 668 11.67 -10.35 -5.90
N TYR A 669 11.79 -11.61 -5.45
CA TYR A 669 10.77 -12.66 -5.61
C TYR A 669 10.13 -13.10 -4.30
N ARG A 670 10.61 -12.58 -3.16
CA ARG A 670 10.15 -12.98 -1.84
C ARG A 670 8.72 -12.52 -1.59
N MET A 671 7.86 -13.46 -1.20
CA MET A 671 6.45 -13.18 -0.89
C MET A 671 6.31 -12.75 0.57
N VAL A 672 5.83 -11.51 0.80
CA VAL A 672 5.47 -10.96 2.12
C VAL A 672 6.44 -11.30 3.25
N ARG A 673 7.75 -11.12 2.97
CA ARG A 673 8.85 -11.38 3.91
C ARG A 673 8.86 -12.80 4.50
N ASN A 674 8.29 -13.77 3.79
CA ASN A 674 8.07 -15.15 4.25
C ASN A 674 7.14 -15.28 5.48
N ASN A 675 6.25 -14.30 5.69
CA ASN A 675 5.25 -14.29 6.77
C ASN A 675 3.83 -14.02 6.24
N PRO A 676 3.27 -14.95 5.43
CA PRO A 676 1.96 -14.75 4.79
C PRO A 676 0.77 -14.78 5.75
N THR A 677 1.01 -15.12 7.01
CA THR A 677 0.00 -15.16 8.08
C THR A 677 -0.16 -13.84 8.80
N SER A 678 0.84 -12.96 8.71
CA SER A 678 0.88 -11.69 9.46
C SER A 678 1.16 -10.47 8.58
N ALA A 679 1.40 -10.69 7.28
CA ALA A 679 1.64 -9.65 6.28
C ALA A 679 0.88 -9.94 4.99
N VAL A 680 0.56 -8.88 4.24
CA VAL A 680 -0.13 -8.93 2.94
C VAL A 680 0.60 -8.04 1.95
N ASP A 681 0.51 -8.35 0.66
CA ASP A 681 0.90 -7.42 -0.41
C ASP A 681 -0.38 -6.97 -1.13
N PRO A 682 -0.78 -5.70 -1.01
CA PRO A 682 -2.04 -5.24 -1.59
C PRO A 682 -2.06 -5.15 -3.11
N ASP A 683 -0.91 -5.04 -3.79
CA ASP A 683 -0.87 -4.81 -5.24
C ASP A 683 0.27 -5.51 -6.00
N GLY A 684 1.12 -6.23 -5.28
CA GLY A 684 2.29 -6.91 -5.81
C GLY A 684 3.53 -6.03 -5.88
N LYS A 685 3.66 -4.96 -5.07
CA LYS A 685 4.87 -4.11 -5.04
C LYS A 685 5.47 -3.90 -3.66
N ASN A 686 4.71 -4.12 -2.59
CA ASN A 686 5.20 -3.88 -1.24
C ASN A 686 4.38 -4.61 -0.18
N SER A 687 5.10 -5.30 0.70
CA SER A 687 4.52 -6.00 1.84
C SER A 687 4.16 -5.04 2.96
N GLN A 688 2.98 -5.25 3.53
CA GLN A 688 2.44 -4.51 4.67
C GLN A 688 2.14 -5.46 5.82
N ASP A 689 2.47 -5.05 7.05
CA ASP A 689 2.14 -5.83 8.23
C ASP A 689 0.65 -5.65 8.56
N LEU A 690 -0.06 -6.74 8.77
CA LEU A 690 -1.52 -6.74 9.03
C LEU A 690 -1.87 -6.08 10.38
N ALA A 691 -0.92 -6.03 11.31
CA ALA A 691 -1.06 -5.31 12.58
C ALA A 691 -1.18 -3.78 12.38
N THR A 692 -0.60 -3.23 11.31
CA THR A 692 -0.64 -1.80 10.99
C THR A 692 -1.82 -1.41 10.11
N GLU A 693 -2.27 -2.27 9.18
CA GLU A 693 -3.41 -1.97 8.30
C GLU A 693 -4.72 -1.73 9.09
N HIS A 694 -5.01 -2.58 10.08
CA HIS A 694 -6.23 -2.43 10.87
C HIS A 694 -6.17 -1.28 11.89
N ALA A 695 -4.98 -0.76 12.22
CA ALA A 695 -4.82 0.39 13.09
C ALA A 695 -5.06 1.73 12.37
N ASN A 696 -5.08 1.74 11.03
CA ASN A 696 -5.24 2.96 10.23
C ASN A 696 -5.94 2.69 8.88
N PRO A 697 -7.21 2.27 8.86
CA PRO A 697 -7.94 2.03 7.61
C PRO A 697 -8.19 3.29 6.78
N GLY A 698 -7.89 4.49 7.32
CA GLY A 698 -8.04 5.76 6.61
C GLY A 698 -7.06 5.98 5.45
N SER A 699 -6.07 5.11 5.20
CA SER A 699 -5.25 5.15 3.98
C SER A 699 -5.93 4.49 2.77
N HIS A 700 -6.99 3.72 3.01
CA HIS A 700 -7.86 3.11 2.02
C HIS A 700 -9.30 3.54 2.33
N PHE A 701 -9.55 4.85 2.27
CA PHE A 701 -10.91 5.26 1.94
C PHE A 701 -11.28 4.55 0.66
N GLU A 702 -12.43 3.88 0.65
CA GLU A 702 -13.07 3.27 -0.51
C GLU A 702 -12.92 4.22 -1.69
N ALA A 703 -11.84 4.01 -2.43
CA ALA A 703 -11.47 4.93 -3.46
C ALA A 703 -12.34 4.56 -4.65
N PRO A 704 -12.82 5.55 -5.42
CA PRO A 704 -13.27 5.23 -6.78
C PRO A 704 -12.16 4.41 -7.46
N PRO A 705 -12.51 3.49 -8.39
CA PRO A 705 -11.58 2.52 -8.95
C PRO A 705 -10.23 3.15 -9.26
N ARG A 706 -9.12 2.52 -8.84
CA ARG A 706 -7.75 3.10 -8.84
C ARG A 706 -7.38 3.85 -10.13
N GLN A 707 -7.92 3.45 -11.28
CA GLN A 707 -7.86 4.16 -12.58
C GLN A 707 -8.24 5.66 -12.49
N LEU A 708 -9.22 6.01 -11.66
CA LEU A 708 -9.66 7.39 -11.46
C LEU A 708 -8.66 8.18 -10.58
N VAL A 709 -8.07 7.54 -9.57
CA VAL A 709 -7.20 8.19 -8.57
C VAL A 709 -5.80 8.45 -9.11
N ASP A 710 -5.24 7.52 -9.88
CA ASP A 710 -3.92 7.69 -10.49
C ASP A 710 -3.98 8.72 -11.64
N MET A 711 -5.10 8.79 -12.36
CA MET A 711 -5.37 9.84 -13.35
C MET A 711 -5.51 11.23 -12.71
N ILE A 712 -6.13 11.34 -11.51
CA ILE A 712 -6.15 12.59 -10.73
C ILE A 712 -4.74 12.97 -10.27
N ARG A 713 -3.93 12.00 -9.83
CA ARG A 713 -2.53 12.25 -9.42
C ARG A 713 -1.70 12.84 -10.57
N GLU A 714 -1.83 12.31 -11.78
CA GLU A 714 -1.12 12.84 -12.96
C GLU A 714 -1.69 14.17 -13.44
N THR A 715 -3.01 14.38 -13.36
CA THR A 715 -3.66 15.62 -13.81
C THR A 715 -3.41 16.82 -12.87
N PHE A 716 -3.27 16.58 -11.55
CA PHE A 716 -3.10 17.64 -10.55
C PHE A 716 -1.65 17.88 -10.10
N GLN A 717 -0.70 17.02 -10.45
CA GLN A 717 0.72 17.27 -10.13
C GLN A 717 1.34 18.43 -10.95
N VAL A 718 0.69 18.87 -12.03
CA VAL A 718 1.14 20.07 -12.77
C VAL A 718 0.66 21.37 -12.12
N ARG A 719 -0.54 21.39 -11.50
CA ARG A 719 -1.06 22.61 -10.83
C ARG A 719 -0.38 22.94 -9.50
N ALA A 720 0.32 22.00 -8.87
CA ALA A 720 1.08 22.28 -7.66
C ALA A 720 2.44 22.97 -7.92
N ARG A 721 2.89 23.08 -9.19
CA ARG A 721 4.15 23.74 -9.55
C ARG A 721 4.01 25.12 -10.21
N GLU A 722 2.80 25.61 -10.49
CA GLU A 722 2.59 26.87 -11.23
C GLU A 722 1.95 28.03 -10.44
N MET A 723 1.87 27.95 -9.11
CA MET A 723 1.46 29.08 -8.27
C MET A 723 2.59 29.70 -7.45
N SER A 724 3.78 29.84 -8.03
CA SER A 724 4.86 30.62 -7.41
C SER A 724 5.78 31.27 -8.44
N LEU A 725 5.26 32.18 -9.26
CA LEU A 725 6.08 33.19 -9.93
C LEU A 725 5.34 34.53 -9.98
N VAL A 726 5.38 35.27 -8.87
CA VAL A 726 5.63 36.73 -8.92
C VAL A 726 6.70 37.01 -7.86
N PRO A 727 7.78 37.72 -8.21
CA PRO A 727 8.97 37.85 -7.37
C PRO A 727 8.73 38.85 -6.24
N ASN A 728 8.77 38.38 -5.00
CA ASN A 728 9.17 39.21 -3.87
C ASN A 728 10.29 38.47 -3.13
N GLU A 729 11.43 39.14 -3.08
CA GLU A 729 12.66 38.64 -2.49
C GLU A 729 12.46 38.14 -1.03
N ARG A 730 13.02 36.94 -0.80
CA ARG A 730 13.68 36.50 0.44
C ARG A 730 12.79 36.13 1.63
N VAL A 731 12.19 34.94 1.52
CA VAL A 731 11.99 34.03 2.66
C VAL A 731 13.11 32.99 2.67
N ILE A 732 13.83 32.86 3.78
CA ILE A 732 14.78 31.74 3.96
C ILE A 732 14.06 30.64 4.71
N GLN A 733 13.69 29.58 4.00
CA GLN A 733 13.03 28.43 4.60
C GLN A 733 14.03 27.31 4.87
N THR A 734 13.95 26.72 6.07
CA THR A 734 14.67 25.51 6.46
C THR A 734 13.72 24.59 7.23
N ASP A 735 14.10 23.32 7.34
CA ASP A 735 13.34 22.33 8.10
C ASP A 735 13.27 22.69 9.60
N GLN A 736 14.21 23.51 10.08
CA GLN A 736 14.30 23.96 11.47
C GLN A 736 13.57 25.29 11.73
N PHE A 737 13.65 26.24 10.80
CA PHE A 737 13.05 27.57 10.91
C PHE A 737 12.77 28.23 9.55
N THR A 738 11.84 29.17 9.53
CA THR A 738 11.55 30.03 8.38
C THR A 738 11.81 31.50 8.75
N LEU A 739 12.68 32.19 8.01
CA LEU A 739 12.98 33.61 8.18
C LEU A 739 12.23 34.43 7.11
N TYR A 740 11.40 35.34 7.57
CA TYR A 740 10.74 36.37 6.77
C TYR A 740 11.54 37.65 6.90
N ARG A 741 12.07 38.15 5.78
CA ARG A 741 12.87 39.37 5.83
C ARG A 741 11.98 40.61 5.91
N GLY A 742 12.37 41.58 6.73
CA GLY A 742 11.81 42.92 6.74
C GLY A 742 12.39 43.78 5.62
N ALA A 743 12.08 45.08 5.65
CA ALA A 743 12.64 46.06 4.70
C ALA A 743 14.19 46.00 4.64
N ALA A 744 14.79 46.45 3.54
CA ALA A 744 16.19 46.17 3.22
C ALA A 744 17.19 46.54 4.34
N GLN A 745 17.77 45.49 4.95
CA GLN A 745 18.79 45.48 6.03
C GLN A 745 18.30 45.78 7.47
N PRO A 746 17.40 44.95 8.03
CA PRO A 746 16.96 45.13 9.41
C PRO A 746 18.04 44.71 10.39
N LYS A 747 18.25 45.53 11.44
CA LYS A 747 19.24 45.26 12.51
C LYS A 747 18.66 44.51 13.71
N ARG A 748 17.39 44.11 13.65
CA ARG A 748 16.68 43.44 14.74
C ARG A 748 15.97 42.18 14.23
N LEU A 749 15.97 41.14 15.06
CA LEU A 749 15.36 39.85 14.76
C LEU A 749 14.28 39.51 15.78
N LYS A 750 13.09 39.14 15.32
CA LYS A 750 11.99 38.70 16.18
C LYS A 750 11.75 37.21 15.98
N ILE A 751 11.93 36.41 17.03
CA ILE A 751 11.78 34.96 16.97
C ILE A 751 10.46 34.54 17.63
N ILE A 752 9.66 33.79 16.87
CA ILE A 752 8.41 33.20 17.31
C ILE A 752 8.62 31.70 17.40
N SER A 753 8.60 31.16 18.62
CA SER A 753 8.87 29.75 18.85
C SER A 753 7.63 28.93 19.18
N HIS A 754 7.52 27.88 18.36
CA HIS A 754 6.72 26.67 18.39
C HIS A 754 6.84 25.65 19.58
N GLY A 755 7.28 26.01 20.81
CA GLY A 755 7.94 25.08 21.77
C GLY A 755 7.20 23.89 22.45
N LYS A 756 7.96 22.78 22.62
CA LYS A 756 8.25 22.09 23.91
C LYS A 756 9.76 22.30 24.23
N PRO A 757 10.19 22.40 25.50
CA PRO A 757 11.60 22.61 25.87
C PRO A 757 12.47 21.38 25.62
N VAL A 758 13.69 21.59 25.14
CA VAL A 758 14.75 20.58 25.02
C VAL A 758 15.55 20.55 26.34
N ALA A 759 15.66 19.35 26.93
CA ALA A 759 16.47 18.95 28.10
C ALA A 759 15.85 18.99 29.52
N THR A 760 15.90 17.83 30.19
CA THR A 760 16.15 17.63 31.63
C THR A 760 16.86 16.28 31.82
N PRO A 761 17.56 16.08 32.94
CA PRO A 761 18.92 16.51 33.26
C PRO A 761 19.98 15.49 32.80
N ALA A 762 21.17 16.01 32.54
CA ALA A 762 22.40 15.22 32.54
C ALA A 762 22.51 14.37 33.83
N THR A 763 22.78 13.08 33.68
CA THR A 763 23.65 12.38 34.63
C THR A 763 25.07 12.89 34.42
N ASP A 764 25.73 13.16 35.55
CA ASP A 764 26.97 13.93 35.70
C ASP A 764 28.05 13.69 34.66
N GLY A 765 28.67 14.81 34.26
CA GLY A 765 30.08 14.79 33.89
C GLY A 765 30.46 15.36 32.52
N GLN A 766 29.90 16.49 32.09
CA GLN A 766 30.61 17.47 31.23
C GLN A 766 29.85 18.79 31.10
N HIS A 767 30.58 19.91 31.24
CA HIS A 767 30.06 21.28 31.25
C HIS A 767 29.37 21.68 29.93
N VAL A 768 28.14 22.19 30.01
CA VAL A 768 27.58 23.09 28.99
C VAL A 768 26.91 24.27 29.72
N GLU A 769 27.30 25.48 29.33
CA GLU A 769 26.84 26.76 29.91
C GLU A 769 25.31 26.90 29.91
N ARG A 770 24.77 27.32 31.06
CA ARG A 770 23.43 27.88 31.20
C ARG A 770 23.48 29.39 30.97
N VAL A 771 22.85 29.87 29.89
CA VAL A 771 22.34 31.25 29.75
C VAL A 771 21.08 31.12 28.87
N PHE A 772 19.86 31.28 29.38
CA PHE A 772 19.19 32.56 29.62
C PHE A 772 18.23 32.52 30.81
N THR A 773 18.23 33.61 31.58
CA THR A 773 17.25 33.93 32.63
C THR A 773 16.19 34.85 32.01
N ALA A 774 14.93 34.42 31.97
CA ALA A 774 13.82 35.33 31.64
C ALA A 774 13.56 36.29 32.83
N PRO A 775 13.21 37.57 32.59
CA PRO A 775 12.77 38.48 33.65
C PRO A 775 11.54 37.92 34.39
N ALA A 776 11.46 38.21 35.69
CA ALA A 776 10.66 37.52 36.71
C ALA A 776 9.13 37.47 36.54
N ASN A 777 8.58 37.97 35.43
CA ASN A 777 7.15 38.30 35.35
C ASN A 777 6.50 37.70 34.09
N MET A 778 6.26 36.39 34.01
CA MET A 778 5.19 35.86 33.14
C MET A 778 4.77 34.41 33.45
N ASN A 779 3.44 34.20 33.50
CA ASN A 779 2.73 32.97 33.88
C ASN A 779 1.75 32.52 32.76
N PHE A 780 1.80 31.23 32.42
CA PHE A 780 0.81 30.26 31.86
C PHE A 780 -0.31 30.63 30.82
N PHE A 781 -0.94 29.57 30.24
CA PHE A 781 -1.67 29.43 28.94
C PHE A 781 -3.17 29.85 28.95
N THR A 782 -3.98 29.93 27.86
CA THR A 782 -4.41 28.83 26.95
C THR A 782 -5.49 29.14 25.81
N GLU A 783 -5.62 28.26 24.77
CA GLU A 783 -6.78 27.61 24.01
C GLU A 783 -7.51 28.22 22.76
N ASN A 784 -7.37 27.54 21.61
CA ASN A 784 -8.32 27.40 20.48
C ASN A 784 -8.44 28.45 19.35
N GLY A 785 -7.29 28.93 18.87
CA GLY A 785 -7.16 29.73 17.66
C GLY A 785 -6.76 31.09 18.16
N PHE A 786 -5.58 31.52 17.72
CA PHE A 786 -4.72 32.61 18.22
C PHE A 786 -5.46 33.87 18.75
N MET A 787 -4.80 34.73 19.49
CA MET A 787 -4.44 36.00 18.91
C MET A 787 -3.32 36.53 19.80
N ALA A 788 -2.24 37.00 19.19
CA ALA A 788 -1.49 38.10 19.78
C ALA A 788 -2.47 39.31 19.91
N ILE A 789 -2.20 40.45 20.54
CA ILE A 789 -1.11 41.34 20.14
C ILE A 789 -1.01 42.58 21.06
N VAL A 790 0.21 43.14 21.08
CA VAL A 790 0.66 44.54 21.20
C VAL A 790 1.01 45.11 22.58
N ALA A 791 2.31 45.38 22.69
CA ALA A 791 3.03 46.40 23.42
C ALA A 791 2.26 47.32 24.37
N THR A 792 2.69 47.33 25.64
CA THR A 792 2.73 48.55 26.45
C THR A 792 4.07 49.24 26.21
N GLU A 793 4.25 49.87 25.06
CA GLU A 793 5.29 50.89 24.93
C GLU A 793 4.64 52.26 25.10
N PRO A 794 5.08 53.14 26.01
CA PRO A 794 4.84 54.56 25.86
C PRO A 794 5.98 55.15 25.00
N ALA A 795 6.07 54.67 23.77
CA ALA A 795 6.67 55.39 22.65
C ALA A 795 6.23 54.69 21.35
N SER A 796 4.92 54.82 21.09
CA SER A 796 4.28 54.93 19.76
C SER A 796 5.23 54.84 18.56
N PRO A 797 4.83 54.11 17.51
CA PRO A 797 3.47 54.25 16.97
C PRO A 797 2.81 52.88 16.79
N ASN A 798 1.72 52.63 17.50
CA ASN A 798 0.39 52.77 16.92
C ASN A 798 0.27 52.15 15.53
N SER A 799 -0.52 51.12 15.29
CA SER A 799 -1.52 50.42 16.08
C SER A 799 -2.27 49.67 15.00
N LEU A 800 -2.38 48.36 15.16
CA LEU A 800 -3.27 47.53 14.37
C LEU A 800 -4.66 48.14 14.21
N GLU A 801 -4.88 48.80 13.07
CA GLU A 801 -6.18 48.96 12.45
C GLU A 801 -6.21 47.93 11.30
N SER A 802 -6.75 46.74 11.51
CA SER A 802 -8.16 46.51 11.26
C SER A 802 -8.53 45.10 11.73
N PHE A 803 -9.24 45.05 12.86
CA PHE A 803 -10.03 43.90 13.27
C PHE A 803 -11.24 43.76 12.34
N VAL A 804 -11.61 42.53 11.98
CA VAL A 804 -12.99 42.21 11.57
C VAL A 804 -13.63 41.42 12.72
N LYS A 805 -14.69 42.01 13.30
CA LYS A 805 -15.59 41.40 14.27
C LYS A 805 -16.73 40.64 13.57
N GLY A 806 -17.23 39.59 14.23
CA GLY A 806 -18.56 38.99 14.05
C GLY A 806 -18.91 38.16 15.30
N GLU A 807 -20.03 38.45 15.97
CA GLU A 807 -20.35 38.07 17.36
C GLU A 807 -21.10 36.72 17.51
N ARG A 808 -20.88 36.06 18.66
CA ARG A 808 -21.68 34.95 19.22
C ARG A 808 -22.63 35.46 20.32
N PRO A 809 -23.80 34.84 20.52
CA PRO A 809 -24.38 34.61 21.84
C PRO A 809 -24.03 33.17 22.31
N VAL A 810 -23.19 32.95 23.33
CA VAL A 810 -23.37 33.08 24.80
C VAL A 810 -23.85 31.76 25.44
N ARG A 811 -22.94 31.16 26.23
CA ARG A 811 -23.10 30.31 27.45
C ARG A 811 -24.07 29.10 27.40
N GLU A 812 -23.76 27.95 27.97
CA GLU A 812 -23.11 27.65 29.26
C GLU A 812 -22.32 26.33 29.22
N ARG A 813 -21.31 26.00 30.04
CA ARG A 813 -20.36 26.70 30.92
C ARG A 813 -19.38 25.60 31.37
N LEU A 814 -18.07 25.77 31.14
CA LEU A 814 -17.03 25.00 31.84
C LEU A 814 -16.71 25.67 33.19
N LEU A 815 -16.29 24.90 34.21
CA LEU A 815 -15.56 25.40 35.40
C LEU A 815 -14.09 24.91 35.28
N ARG A 816 -13.16 25.87 35.26
CA ARG A 816 -11.77 25.83 34.74
C ARG A 816 -10.77 25.05 35.66
N GLY A 817 -10.14 23.93 35.28
CA GLY A 817 -10.57 22.90 34.32
C GLY A 817 -9.62 22.59 33.16
N ASP A 818 -9.54 23.49 32.20
CA ASP A 818 -9.10 23.14 30.85
C ASP A 818 -7.61 23.37 30.62
N ASN A 819 -6.98 22.42 29.92
CA ASN A 819 -5.55 22.33 29.76
C ASN A 819 -5.24 21.98 28.30
N VAL A 820 -4.29 22.70 27.73
CA VAL A 820 -4.44 23.26 26.39
C VAL A 820 -3.32 22.90 25.45
N SER A 821 -3.73 22.70 24.20
CA SER A 821 -2.90 22.42 23.05
C SER A 821 -1.94 23.56 22.78
N ASN A 822 -0.68 23.18 22.62
CA ASN A 822 0.47 24.06 22.67
C ASN A 822 0.62 25.00 21.47
N TYR A 823 -0.21 24.85 20.43
CA TYR A 823 -0.42 25.78 19.33
C TYR A 823 -1.87 25.70 18.94
N THR A 824 -2.48 26.71 18.30
CA THR A 824 -3.79 26.49 17.70
C THR A 824 -3.89 27.08 16.31
N LEU A 825 -3.81 26.19 15.34
CA LEU A 825 -3.97 26.45 13.92
C LEU A 825 -5.37 26.92 13.51
N ALA A 826 -6.35 26.87 14.41
CA ALA A 826 -7.74 27.13 14.13
C ALA A 826 -8.06 28.58 13.69
N GLU A 827 -7.22 29.56 14.05
CA GLU A 827 -7.48 30.97 13.70
C GLU A 827 -7.06 31.36 12.27
N LEU A 828 -6.18 30.56 11.65
CA LEU A 828 -5.68 30.82 10.29
C LEU A 828 -6.35 29.91 9.25
N ALA A 829 -6.89 28.78 9.69
CA ALA A 829 -7.64 27.83 8.88
C ALA A 829 -8.88 27.38 9.67
N PRO A 830 -10.09 27.84 9.31
CA PRO A 830 -11.32 27.48 10.01
C PRO A 830 -11.48 25.96 10.10
N GLY A 831 -11.67 25.44 11.31
CA GLY A 831 -12.06 24.03 11.54
C GLY A 831 -10.92 23.01 11.74
N LYS A 832 -9.65 23.41 11.82
CA LYS A 832 -8.52 22.47 12.01
C LYS A 832 -7.89 22.47 13.42
N ARG A 833 -7.33 21.32 13.83
CA ARG A 833 -6.70 21.11 15.15
C ARG A 833 -5.18 21.35 15.11
N SER A 834 -4.57 21.58 16.27
CA SER A 834 -3.17 21.99 16.42
C SER A 834 -2.10 21.01 15.92
N SER A 835 -2.47 19.75 15.72
CA SER A 835 -1.56 18.64 15.39
C SER A 835 -1.70 18.16 13.95
N GLU A 836 -2.56 18.78 13.14
CA GLU A 836 -2.77 18.41 11.74
C GLU A 836 -1.77 19.14 10.83
N THR A 837 -1.21 18.40 9.87
CA THR A 837 -0.31 18.95 8.86
C THR A 837 -1.05 19.94 7.97
N VAL A 838 -0.77 21.23 8.16
CA VAL A 838 -1.32 22.33 7.37
C VAL A 838 -0.78 22.22 5.95
N LYS A 839 -1.65 22.18 4.95
CA LYS A 839 -1.22 22.10 3.54
C LYS A 839 -0.64 23.44 3.10
N GLU A 840 0.28 23.44 2.14
CA GLU A 840 1.04 24.64 1.75
C GLU A 840 0.13 25.80 1.31
N TYR A 841 -0.97 25.50 0.62
CA TYR A 841 -1.98 26.50 0.23
C TYR A 841 -2.77 27.11 1.41
N GLU A 842 -2.87 26.41 2.55
CA GLU A 842 -3.47 26.91 3.79
C GLU A 842 -2.47 27.74 4.62
N ARG A 843 -1.16 27.51 4.41
CA ARG A 843 -0.07 28.31 4.99
C ARG A 843 0.14 29.62 4.22
N ALA A 844 -0.19 29.66 2.94
CA ALA A 844 0.04 30.82 2.07
C ALA A 844 -0.52 32.15 2.64
N PRO A 845 -1.75 32.22 3.20
CA PRO A 845 -2.26 33.43 3.85
C PRO A 845 -1.47 33.83 5.09
N PHE A 846 -0.96 32.85 5.86
CA PHE A 846 -0.13 33.08 7.03
C PHE A 846 1.28 33.57 6.68
N LYS A 847 1.94 32.94 5.69
CA LYS A 847 3.24 33.40 5.17
C LYS A 847 3.15 34.84 4.66
N MET A 848 2.11 35.15 3.89
CA MET A 848 1.88 36.52 3.39
C MET A 848 1.64 37.53 4.53
N LYS A 849 0.99 37.12 5.63
CA LYS A 849 0.80 37.97 6.82
C LYS A 849 2.12 38.20 7.57
N MET A 850 2.98 37.19 7.69
CA MET A 850 4.30 37.29 8.32
C MET A 850 5.24 38.19 7.52
N GLU A 851 5.24 38.08 6.19
CA GLU A 851 5.97 38.99 5.29
C GLU A 851 5.47 40.43 5.42
N ARG A 852 4.15 40.64 5.42
CA ARG A 852 3.58 41.98 5.65
C ARG A 852 3.98 42.54 7.01
N MET A 853 4.02 41.73 8.06
CA MET A 853 4.43 42.17 9.40
C MET A 853 5.92 42.49 9.49
N ALA A 854 6.78 41.70 8.84
CA ALA A 854 8.21 41.95 8.76
C ALA A 854 8.50 43.26 8.02
N ASN A 855 7.83 43.47 6.88
CA ASN A 855 7.95 44.70 6.09
C ASN A 855 7.38 45.93 6.80
N HIS A 856 6.21 45.83 7.44
CA HIS A 856 5.55 46.96 8.10
C HIS A 856 6.28 47.44 9.36
N ASN A 857 6.98 46.54 10.06
CA ASN A 857 7.71 46.88 11.28
C ASN A 857 9.23 47.01 11.07
N GLU A 858 9.70 46.92 9.82
CA GLU A 858 11.12 47.01 9.46
C GLU A 858 12.05 46.06 10.27
N VAL A 859 11.57 44.85 10.57
CA VAL A 859 12.33 43.82 11.31
C VAL A 859 12.24 42.47 10.62
N ASP A 860 13.28 41.66 10.79
CA ASP A 860 13.25 40.26 10.36
C ASP A 860 12.45 39.42 11.36
N VAL A 861 11.59 38.53 10.85
CA VAL A 861 10.77 37.65 11.68
C VAL A 861 11.09 36.20 11.42
N LEU A 862 11.47 35.48 12.47
CA LEU A 862 11.87 34.08 12.43
C LEU A 862 10.84 33.18 13.09
N LEU A 863 10.30 32.22 12.34
CA LEU A 863 9.42 31.19 12.86
C LEU A 863 10.18 29.89 13.07
N ILE A 864 10.18 29.36 14.29
CA ILE A 864 10.80 28.07 14.58
C ILE A 864 9.82 26.94 14.21
N ASN A 865 10.17 26.19 13.16
CA ASN A 865 9.35 25.12 12.61
C ASN A 865 9.50 23.80 13.39
N ALA A 866 10.66 23.58 14.02
CA ALA A 866 10.96 22.39 14.83
C ALA A 866 11.77 22.76 16.09
N PRO A 867 11.75 21.96 17.18
CA PRO A 867 12.49 22.27 18.40
C PRO A 867 14.00 22.35 18.14
N VAL A 868 14.57 23.54 18.29
CA VAL A 868 16.00 23.81 18.09
C VAL A 868 16.50 24.81 19.12
N ASN A 869 17.80 24.77 19.41
CA ASN A 869 18.41 25.76 20.29
C ASN A 869 18.55 27.09 19.55
N VAL A 870 18.12 28.18 20.18
CA VAL A 870 18.22 29.54 19.62
C VAL A 870 19.67 29.91 19.29
N ARG A 871 20.66 29.40 20.03
CA ARG A 871 22.09 29.64 19.75
C ARG A 871 22.52 29.05 18.41
N ASP A 872 22.11 27.82 18.10
CA ASP A 872 22.44 27.13 16.84
C ASP A 872 21.77 27.82 15.66
N VAL A 873 20.55 28.32 15.89
CA VAL A 873 19.79 29.11 14.91
C VAL A 873 20.47 30.45 14.64
N LEU A 874 20.88 31.19 15.68
CA LEU A 874 21.60 32.46 15.52
C LEU A 874 22.96 32.25 14.84
N GLN A 875 23.71 31.20 15.19
CA GLN A 875 24.95 30.81 14.49
C GLN A 875 24.70 30.47 13.02
N SER A 876 23.60 29.76 12.72
CA SER A 876 23.22 29.46 11.34
C SER A 876 22.79 30.70 10.55
N LEU A 877 22.31 31.76 11.21
CA LEU A 877 21.98 33.02 10.55
C LEU A 877 23.27 33.83 10.31
N GLU A 878 24.14 33.92 11.31
CA GLU A 878 25.46 34.55 11.18
C GLU A 878 26.32 33.88 10.09
N SER A 879 26.32 32.54 10.01
CA SER A 879 27.04 31.79 8.98
C SER A 879 26.51 32.05 7.56
N ARG A 880 25.29 32.59 7.44
CA ARG A 880 24.68 33.03 6.18
C ARG A 880 24.86 34.53 5.93
N GLY A 881 25.72 35.19 6.72
CA GLY A 881 26.05 36.61 6.61
C GLY A 881 24.98 37.55 7.15
N LEU A 882 24.07 37.04 7.99
CA LEU A 882 22.98 37.83 8.60
C LEU A 882 23.32 38.15 10.04
N HIS A 883 23.57 39.42 10.35
CA HIS A 883 23.93 39.88 11.69
C HIS A 883 22.86 40.80 12.26
N TYR A 884 22.41 40.50 13.49
CA TYR A 884 21.36 41.26 14.17
C TYR A 884 21.87 41.80 15.51
N SER A 885 21.54 43.04 15.82
CA SER A 885 21.96 43.75 17.03
C SER A 885 21.05 43.52 18.24
N SER A 886 19.85 42.98 18.04
CA SER A 886 18.91 42.61 19.12
C SER A 886 17.99 41.46 18.69
N VAL A 887 17.59 40.63 19.66
CA VAL A 887 16.71 39.46 19.45
C VAL A 887 15.57 39.49 20.46
N ASP A 888 14.32 39.48 19.98
CA ASP A 888 13.12 39.38 20.81
C ASP A 888 12.47 37.99 20.66
N ASN A 889 12.24 37.27 21.77
CA ASN A 889 11.72 35.90 21.77
C ASN A 889 10.31 35.80 22.39
N LEU A 890 9.38 35.10 21.73
CA LEU A 890 8.03 34.80 22.24
C LEU A 890 7.80 33.26 22.34
N TYR A 891 7.28 32.74 23.47
CA TYR A 891 7.11 31.30 23.75
C TYR A 891 5.65 30.87 24.04
N CYS A 892 5.24 29.67 23.58
CA CYS A 892 4.02 28.95 24.05
C CYS A 892 4.34 27.57 24.71
N ARG A 893 3.51 27.07 25.64
CA ARG A 893 3.64 25.89 26.54
C ARG A 893 2.28 25.15 26.63
N GLY A 894 2.30 23.81 26.73
CA GLY A 894 1.10 22.96 26.72
C GLY A 894 0.98 22.13 28.01
N ALA A 895 -0.24 21.72 28.32
CA ALA A 895 -0.65 20.95 29.50
C ALA A 895 0.01 19.58 29.72
N ARG A 896 0.10 19.12 30.99
CA ARG A 896 0.41 17.73 31.41
C ARG A 896 -0.88 16.90 31.70
N PRO A 897 -0.84 15.55 31.57
CA PRO A 897 -1.95 14.65 31.94
C PRO A 897 -2.04 14.30 33.45
N VAL A 898 -3.31 14.28 33.91
CA VAL A 898 -4.09 13.65 35.01
C VAL A 898 -3.47 12.84 36.18
N ARG A 899 -3.95 13.20 37.40
CA ARG A 899 -4.16 12.54 38.74
C ARG A 899 -3.44 11.22 39.18
N GLY A 900 -2.91 11.23 40.43
CA GLY A 900 -2.12 10.18 41.15
C GLY A 900 -2.90 8.99 41.76
N PRO A 901 -2.59 8.39 42.94
CA PRO A 901 -1.51 8.59 43.95
C PRO A 901 -0.81 7.30 44.47
N ARG A 902 0.32 7.43 45.19
CA ARG A 902 0.70 6.73 46.45
C ARG A 902 2.18 6.96 46.77
N PHE A 903 2.47 7.26 48.03
CA PHE A 903 3.79 7.18 48.68
C PHE A 903 4.75 8.40 48.69
N TRP A 904 4.20 9.62 48.76
CA TRP A 904 4.89 10.76 49.42
C TRP A 904 4.94 10.61 50.97
N ARG A 905 4.98 9.40 51.53
CA ARG A 905 5.04 9.20 53.01
C ARG A 905 6.29 8.48 53.53
N GLY A 906 7.17 7.95 52.68
CA GLY A 906 8.32 7.16 53.16
C GLY A 906 9.68 7.87 53.22
N LEU A 907 9.99 8.76 52.27
CA LEU A 907 11.38 9.23 52.10
C LEU A 907 11.65 10.63 52.66
N VAL A 908 10.62 11.46 52.82
CA VAL A 908 10.73 12.77 53.48
C VAL A 908 11.08 12.64 54.96
N GLY A 909 10.77 11.50 55.59
CA GLY A 909 11.09 11.23 56.99
C GLY A 909 12.52 10.78 57.27
N ARG A 910 13.40 10.56 56.27
CA ARG A 910 14.76 10.03 56.52
C ARG A 910 15.94 10.93 56.13
N LEU A 911 15.74 12.01 55.40
CA LEU A 911 16.82 12.98 55.12
C LEU A 911 16.66 14.31 55.87
N GLN A 912 15.70 14.39 56.79
CA GLN A 912 15.69 15.36 57.90
C GLN A 912 16.68 14.99 59.03
N ASN A 913 17.41 13.86 58.94
CA ASN A 913 18.35 13.38 59.98
C ASN A 913 19.83 13.67 59.72
N TRP A 914 20.20 14.56 58.79
CA TRP A 914 21.62 14.93 58.63
C TRP A 914 21.82 16.40 58.31
N ARG A 915 21.15 17.25 59.10
CA ARG A 915 21.40 18.70 59.19
C ARG A 915 22.20 19.08 60.44
N ASP A 916 22.72 18.11 61.20
CA ASP A 916 23.50 18.38 62.42
C ASP A 916 24.88 17.75 62.34
N GLY A 917 25.94 18.55 62.13
CA GLY A 917 27.32 18.12 62.46
C GLY A 917 28.46 18.57 61.54
N ALA A 918 28.84 19.85 61.61
CA ALA A 918 30.20 20.39 61.62
C ALA A 918 31.29 19.97 60.59
N GLY A 919 31.83 20.97 59.87
CA GLY A 919 33.29 21.26 59.88
C GLY A 919 34.14 20.92 58.64
N PRO A 920 34.89 21.88 58.06
CA PRO A 920 35.79 21.67 56.91
C PRO A 920 37.24 21.40 57.36
N GLN A 921 38.00 20.57 56.63
CA GLN A 921 39.47 20.68 56.61
C GLN A 921 40.16 20.06 55.37
N ARG A 922 41.26 20.72 55.03
CA ARG A 922 42.23 20.53 53.93
C ARG A 922 42.93 19.17 53.95
N ALA A 923 43.46 18.71 52.81
CA ALA A 923 44.90 18.69 52.50
C ALA A 923 45.28 17.75 51.33
N ALA A 924 46.44 18.07 50.76
CA ALA A 924 47.11 17.59 49.56
C ALA A 924 47.65 16.14 49.57
N HIS A 925 48.17 15.75 48.38
CA HIS A 925 49.08 14.64 48.06
C HIS A 925 48.46 13.24 48.15
N ARG A 926 48.57 12.34 47.17
CA ARG A 926 49.67 12.01 46.25
C ARG A 926 49.11 11.39 44.97
#